data_AF-A0A1H3K5P3-F1
#
_entry.id   AF-A0A1H3K5P3-F1
#
_cell.length_a   1.000
_cell.length_b   1.000
_cell.length_c   1.000
_cell.angle_alpha   90.00
_cell.angle_beta   90.00
_cell.angle_gamma   90.00
#
_symmetry.space_group_name_H-M   'P 1'
#
loop_
_entity.id
_entity.type
_entity.pdbx_description
1 polymer ?
#
loop_
_entity_poly.entity_id
_entity_poly.type
_entity_poly.pdbx_seq_one_letter_code
_entity_poly.pdbx_strand_id
1 'polypeptide(L)'
;MYVKKRRCISLRGLAVFFIFTLSAIFSPSQINPFSLANTALAAEPAAFSSWAKTAKLGGAAVFIGMTAQEMDQVISNMVAQKVTVIEADSDLSNYLTDAEFEQELALMRSFAAAAHAQGLKVVWYYPSLEVITVNGKNIEQTMAREHPDWVQIGLGGIPNVFYGGSGQVFWVAANDESAWMSPSSPGYRSYFFERVRKIAATGIDGLWVDVPIYADFGPTKWSDFNPDAVAKFEVDTGFTIPVAEDWNDPGWRRWIAWRHEELARFLRDVTAAARSVNPEFPIFAETLPTDYNGATIYGLDGSYLKHIEGLTHVWEVDTMSNNVGMRNALEDDWISFISAYKYTRAASGKKPSWVFSYGKQADDAELVMAQALSTGNNPYELQIPEMTTTVGVDFRTRMFDWARQNTPYLFEAQTAARVAVLYSSPSRDYVDQAQGLGMFVTWQDGGDSLWWAADPKDSAYERQYLAEFRGVVKMLVHQHIPFESVVNPADSAELLPYETVILPGVQAISDSEAAILRQYVQNGGKLIITGANPTGLDQYGTARAEYALADLLGFSKGGPLPAEKQNTFGAGSVLFYSATLGKNYFVSNDASALQKLSGAIQATSTIPLTTNADRRVHFELSQLGNQTILQFVNFIGVDGSFTSVPTTFSVNLKIPDGKQVTGVAVTAPDLLSMLTLNPLDFTTSNQQVSFNVALNRYALVVVSYSDGSSGGGTPTNNPPVAAFSTACTDLTCNFTDTSSDSDGSIVAWSWDFGDGTTSSQQSPSHTFAAGGTYPVALTVTDNNGASTTSSQNHTVRPAICNSLPTNSPEYIQMCGICPPASYPICGNVDNPPPPNPTPAAPVIYYPKNVTVTTGMYDWGTMESFKAVDNNTYDILSAAASGGQGIDWYATTTISESPGSVVQIKVTHSGQYSQAGVSQSFYVYNFQDQVWELANTSTVGNEEDVPVSWVIDAGVSKYISAQGELRVRLSGFKAASSFYSWSSALSWEVSQAAGGGGGSSGGGTPVNNSPVAAFSVGCTGLTCNFTDGSSDSDGSITGWNWNFGSGATSSQQNPSYTYAAAGTYPVTLTVTDNNGTSATSSQNVTVSNPPPANPTPAAPVIYYPKNVTVTTGAYDWGTMESFKVVDNDTYDILTAAASGGQGIDWYATTTISESPGNVAQIKVTHSGQYSQAGVSQSFYVYNFQGQVWELVNTSTVGNEEDVSVSWVINADVSKYISAQGELRVRLSGFKAASSFYSWSNALSWEVSQAAGSGG
;
A
#
# COMPACT_ATOMS: atom_id res chain seq x y z
N MET A 1 -16.22 53.27 -20.66
CA MET A 1 -15.49 53.99 -21.72
C MET A 1 -14.55 53.00 -22.38
N TYR A 2 -14.27 52.92 -23.69
CA TYR A 2 -14.69 53.63 -24.93
C TYR A 2 -14.96 52.53 -26.00
N VAL A 3 -16.16 52.31 -26.54
CA VAL A 3 -16.89 53.05 -27.59
C VAL A 3 -16.26 53.04 -29.01
N LYS A 4 -16.71 52.10 -29.86
CA LYS A 4 -17.21 52.25 -31.27
C LYS A 4 -17.76 50.87 -31.74
N LYS A 5 -19.00 50.69 -32.24
CA LYS A 5 -19.70 51.23 -33.45
C LYS A 5 -19.12 50.64 -34.75
N ARG A 6 -19.91 50.14 -35.74
CA ARG A 6 -21.39 50.18 -35.99
C ARG A 6 -21.79 49.24 -37.16
N ARG A 7 -23.03 48.67 -37.15
CA ARG A 7 -24.10 48.59 -38.22
C ARG A 7 -23.73 48.34 -39.72
N CYS A 8 -24.55 47.76 -40.62
CA CYS A 8 -25.87 47.07 -40.68
C CYS A 8 -26.15 46.60 -42.15
N ILE A 9 -27.38 46.12 -42.47
CA ILE A 9 -27.98 45.85 -43.81
C ILE A 9 -27.62 44.44 -44.36
N SER A 10 -28.50 43.41 -44.52
CA SER A 10 -29.89 43.21 -45.03
C SER A 10 -29.97 42.98 -46.57
N LEU A 11 -30.90 42.23 -47.21
CA LEU A 11 -32.36 42.00 -47.06
C LEU A 11 -32.89 40.68 -47.73
N ARG A 12 -33.99 40.11 -47.19
CA ARG A 12 -35.15 39.40 -47.84
C ARG A 12 -35.06 38.05 -48.60
N GLY A 13 -36.06 37.19 -48.31
CA GLY A 13 -36.64 36.14 -49.18
C GLY A 13 -37.99 35.61 -48.61
N LEU A 14 -39.02 35.41 -49.46
CA LEU A 14 -40.44 35.06 -49.14
C LEU A 14 -40.61 33.74 -48.32
N ALA A 15 -41.58 33.48 -47.43
CA ALA A 15 -43.07 33.61 -47.41
C ALA A 15 -43.81 32.56 -48.30
N VAL A 16 -44.79 31.75 -47.83
CA VAL A 16 -46.22 32.13 -47.59
C VAL A 16 -47.04 30.98 -46.90
N PHE A 17 -47.90 31.34 -45.90
CA PHE A 17 -49.19 30.75 -45.42
C PHE A 17 -49.52 29.23 -45.37
N PHE A 18 -50.07 28.75 -44.23
CA PHE A 18 -51.54 28.66 -44.01
C PHE A 18 -51.92 28.51 -42.51
N ILE A 19 -53.23 28.62 -42.18
CA ILE A 19 -53.81 28.60 -40.82
C ILE A 19 -55.08 27.73 -40.78
N PHE A 20 -55.32 26.95 -39.70
CA PHE A 20 -56.66 26.73 -39.11
C PHE A 20 -56.59 26.18 -37.66
N THR A 21 -57.71 26.19 -36.94
CA THR A 21 -57.81 26.02 -35.47
C THR A 21 -59.01 25.13 -35.07
N LEU A 22 -58.86 24.27 -34.03
CA LEU A 22 -59.66 24.27 -32.78
C LEU A 22 -59.39 23.06 -31.83
N SER A 23 -59.44 23.35 -30.52
CA SER A 23 -60.02 22.54 -29.42
C SER A 23 -59.71 21.04 -29.19
N ALA A 24 -58.79 20.81 -28.23
CA ALA A 24 -59.07 20.26 -26.88
C ALA A 24 -58.98 18.74 -26.55
N ILE A 25 -58.61 18.54 -25.26
CA ILE A 25 -58.61 17.33 -24.40
C ILE A 25 -57.40 16.37 -24.54
N PHE A 26 -56.96 15.88 -23.37
CA PHE A 26 -55.83 14.98 -23.04
C PHE A 26 -54.43 15.59 -22.91
N SER A 27 -53.69 15.06 -21.93
CA SER A 27 -52.48 15.65 -21.36
C SER A 27 -51.20 15.26 -22.11
N PRO A 28 -50.22 16.17 -22.27
CA PRO A 28 -48.91 15.82 -22.77
C PRO A 28 -48.05 15.20 -21.66
N SER A 29 -47.90 13.88 -21.70
CA SER A 29 -46.88 13.16 -20.93
C SER A 29 -45.49 13.41 -21.53
N GLN A 30 -44.53 13.79 -20.69
CA GLN A 30 -43.08 13.79 -20.91
C GLN A 30 -42.53 14.50 -22.17
N ILE A 31 -41.95 15.68 -21.95
CA ILE A 31 -40.64 16.02 -22.54
C ILE A 31 -39.74 16.41 -21.37
N ASN A 32 -38.81 15.53 -21.00
CA ASN A 32 -37.87 15.74 -19.90
C ASN A 32 -36.45 15.72 -20.50
N PRO A 33 -35.72 16.84 -20.57
CA PRO A 33 -34.35 16.85 -21.09
C PRO A 33 -33.41 16.22 -20.05
N PHE A 34 -32.54 15.32 -20.50
CA PHE A 34 -31.49 14.67 -19.70
C PHE A 34 -31.97 13.87 -18.48
N SER A 35 -32.66 12.76 -18.74
CA SER A 35 -32.44 11.53 -17.98
C SER A 35 -31.64 10.56 -18.86
N LEU A 36 -30.39 10.29 -18.48
CA LEU A 36 -29.62 9.13 -18.93
C LEU A 36 -29.28 8.31 -17.69
N ALA A 37 -30.27 7.56 -17.22
CA ALA A 37 -30.02 6.47 -16.28
C ALA A 37 -29.22 5.39 -17.01
N ASN A 38 -27.89 5.39 -16.84
CA ASN A 38 -27.04 4.29 -17.28
C ASN A 38 -27.34 3.05 -16.46
N THR A 39 -28.37 2.29 -16.84
CA THR A 39 -28.57 0.91 -16.37
C THR A 39 -27.71 -0.07 -17.18
N ALA A 40 -26.42 0.26 -17.31
CA ALA A 40 -25.38 -0.75 -17.34
C ALA A 40 -24.93 -0.91 -15.88
N LEU A 41 -25.03 -2.12 -15.34
CA LEU A 41 -24.25 -2.46 -14.16
C LEU A 41 -22.79 -2.43 -14.61
N ALA A 42 -22.08 -1.35 -14.26
CA ALA A 42 -20.63 -1.44 -14.15
C ALA A 42 -20.33 -2.61 -13.19
N ALA A 43 -19.35 -3.44 -13.53
CA ALA A 43 -18.82 -4.38 -12.55
C ALA A 43 -18.39 -3.57 -11.32
N GLU A 44 -18.70 -4.04 -10.09
CA GLU A 44 -18.15 -3.36 -8.92
C GLU A 44 -16.61 -3.36 -9.04
N PRO A 45 -15.95 -2.23 -8.72
CA PRO A 45 -14.49 -2.12 -8.78
C PRO A 45 -13.85 -3.23 -7.96
N ALA A 46 -12.70 -3.73 -8.42
CA ALA A 46 -12.05 -4.94 -7.89
C ALA A 46 -12.00 -4.91 -6.35
N ALA A 47 -12.83 -5.75 -5.72
CA ALA A 47 -13.17 -5.56 -4.32
C ALA A 47 -11.97 -5.95 -3.44
N PHE A 48 -11.38 -4.96 -2.74
CA PHE A 48 -10.26 -5.14 -1.80
C PHE A 48 -10.32 -6.48 -1.07
N SER A 49 -9.18 -7.19 -1.11
CA SER A 49 -9.01 -8.52 -0.56
C SER A 49 -9.51 -8.65 0.89
N SER A 50 -10.05 -9.81 1.23
CA SER A 50 -10.58 -10.08 2.57
C SER A 50 -9.52 -9.98 3.68
N TRP A 51 -8.25 -10.26 3.35
CA TRP A 51 -7.13 -10.12 4.29
C TRP A 51 -6.93 -8.66 4.71
N ALA A 52 -7.07 -7.70 3.79
CA ALA A 52 -6.89 -6.28 4.09
C ALA A 52 -8.08 -5.72 4.90
N LYS A 53 -9.32 -6.11 4.54
CA LYS A 53 -10.55 -5.71 5.25
C LYS A 53 -10.64 -6.25 6.68
N THR A 54 -9.92 -7.31 7.00
CA THR A 54 -9.92 -7.96 8.33
C THR A 54 -8.56 -7.87 9.02
N ALA A 55 -7.68 -6.98 8.57
CA ALA A 55 -6.31 -6.85 9.06
C ALA A 55 -6.23 -6.54 10.56
N LYS A 56 -5.19 -7.09 11.17
CA LYS A 56 -4.67 -6.81 12.52
C LYS A 56 -3.15 -6.70 12.35
N LEU A 57 -2.60 -5.52 12.56
CA LEU A 57 -1.26 -5.15 12.11
C LEU A 57 -0.25 -5.08 13.26
N GLY A 58 1.03 -5.34 12.94
CA GLY A 58 2.16 -5.19 13.84
C GLY A 58 3.44 -4.92 13.06
N GLY A 59 4.18 -3.88 13.45
CA GLY A 59 5.35 -3.37 12.72
C GLY A 59 6.61 -4.15 13.04
N ALA A 60 7.50 -4.26 12.07
CA ALA A 60 8.78 -4.95 12.19
C ALA A 60 9.87 -4.16 11.46
N ALA A 61 10.86 -3.68 12.21
CA ALA A 61 12.10 -3.18 11.64
C ALA A 61 12.85 -4.35 10.97
N VAL A 62 13.19 -4.17 9.69
CA VAL A 62 13.95 -5.12 8.87
C VAL A 62 15.06 -4.37 8.12
N PHE A 63 16.21 -5.00 7.94
CA PHE A 63 17.42 -4.33 7.46
C PHE A 63 18.28 -5.21 6.55
N ILE A 64 19.07 -4.58 5.68
CA ILE A 64 19.98 -5.28 4.77
C ILE A 64 20.96 -6.13 5.59
N GLY A 65 21.02 -7.43 5.27
CA GLY A 65 21.91 -8.38 5.93
C GLY A 65 21.28 -9.21 7.05
N MET A 66 19.99 -9.03 7.38
CA MET A 66 19.26 -9.94 8.26
C MET A 66 19.44 -11.40 7.82
N THR A 67 19.79 -12.27 8.77
CA THR A 67 19.87 -13.71 8.52
C THR A 67 18.48 -14.34 8.45
N ALA A 68 18.38 -15.51 7.81
CA ALA A 68 17.14 -16.30 7.81
C ALA A 68 16.62 -16.59 9.24
N GLN A 69 17.51 -16.81 10.20
CA GLN A 69 17.13 -17.04 11.60
C GLN A 69 16.51 -15.80 12.26
N GLU A 70 16.98 -14.59 11.94
CA GLU A 70 16.42 -13.35 12.47
C GLU A 70 15.06 -13.05 11.83
N MET A 71 14.92 -13.24 10.51
CA MET A 71 13.62 -13.15 9.83
C MET A 71 12.61 -14.17 10.39
N ASP A 72 12.99 -15.45 10.50
CA ASP A 72 12.17 -16.50 11.10
C ASP A 72 11.74 -16.16 12.54
N GLN A 73 12.63 -15.54 13.33
CA GLN A 73 12.35 -15.14 14.71
C GLN A 73 11.35 -13.97 14.80
N VAL A 74 11.50 -12.95 13.95
CA VAL A 74 10.55 -11.82 13.83
C VAL A 74 9.17 -12.35 13.41
N ILE A 75 9.12 -13.14 12.34
CA ILE A 75 7.88 -13.69 11.78
C ILE A 75 7.19 -14.61 12.80
N SER A 76 7.93 -15.50 13.46
CA SER A 76 7.39 -16.38 14.52
C SER A 76 6.79 -15.61 15.69
N ASN A 77 7.41 -14.49 16.08
CA ASN A 77 6.89 -13.61 17.13
C ASN A 77 5.55 -12.97 16.70
N MET A 78 5.40 -12.56 15.44
CA MET A 78 4.17 -12.00 14.91
C MET A 78 3.02 -13.03 14.84
N VAL A 79 3.31 -14.26 14.41
CA VAL A 79 2.35 -15.39 14.45
C VAL A 79 1.89 -15.69 15.87
N ALA A 80 2.82 -15.70 16.84
CA ALA A 80 2.49 -15.90 18.25
C ALA A 80 1.52 -14.82 18.75
N GLN A 81 1.76 -13.56 18.39
CA GLN A 81 0.97 -12.38 18.75
C GLN A 81 -0.37 -12.21 18.00
N LYS A 82 -0.73 -13.14 17.09
CA LYS A 82 -1.96 -13.09 16.27
C LYS A 82 -2.04 -11.90 15.30
N VAL A 83 -0.87 -11.34 14.95
CA VAL A 83 -0.73 -10.44 13.80
C VAL A 83 -1.15 -11.18 12.53
N THR A 84 -1.67 -10.45 11.54
CA THR A 84 -2.10 -11.01 10.25
C THR A 84 -1.48 -10.28 9.06
N VAL A 85 -1.09 -9.02 9.25
CA VAL A 85 -0.29 -8.24 8.31
C VAL A 85 0.91 -7.71 9.09
N ILE A 86 2.12 -8.03 8.64
CA ILE A 86 3.33 -7.34 9.05
C ILE A 86 3.42 -6.06 8.23
N GLU A 87 3.57 -4.94 8.93
CA GLU A 87 4.15 -3.72 8.36
C GLU A 87 5.67 -3.85 8.51
N ALA A 88 6.42 -3.68 7.42
CA ALA A 88 7.87 -3.86 7.36
C ALA A 88 8.58 -2.53 7.06
N ASP A 89 9.30 -2.02 8.06
CA ASP A 89 10.05 -0.77 8.06
C ASP A 89 11.54 -1.04 7.80
N SER A 90 12.21 -0.16 7.04
CA SER A 90 13.53 -0.43 6.43
C SER A 90 14.26 0.84 5.97
N ASP A 91 15.52 0.71 5.55
CA ASP A 91 16.36 1.81 5.06
C ASP A 91 15.87 2.47 3.74
N LEU A 92 14.69 2.10 3.22
CA LEU A 92 14.04 2.73 2.06
C LEU A 92 13.82 4.25 2.17
N SER A 93 13.73 4.77 3.41
CA SER A 93 13.65 6.20 3.70
C SER A 93 14.90 6.97 3.24
N ASN A 94 16.03 6.27 3.07
CA ASN A 94 17.31 6.85 2.69
C ASN A 94 17.47 7.02 1.17
N TYR A 95 18.37 7.91 0.77
CA TYR A 95 18.82 8.08 -0.61
C TYR A 95 19.76 6.94 -1.03
N LEU A 96 19.18 5.76 -1.24
CA LEU A 96 19.89 4.55 -1.66
C LEU A 96 20.33 4.64 -3.12
N THR A 97 21.58 4.28 -3.42
CA THR A 97 22.02 4.00 -4.80
C THR A 97 21.24 2.83 -5.38
N ASP A 98 21.25 2.66 -6.71
CA ASP A 98 20.56 1.53 -7.34
C ASP A 98 21.09 0.16 -6.88
N ALA A 99 22.36 0.08 -6.47
CA ALA A 99 22.96 -1.16 -5.96
C ALA A 99 22.49 -1.49 -4.53
N GLU A 100 22.17 -0.49 -3.71
CA GLU A 100 21.58 -0.67 -2.37
C GLU A 100 20.07 -0.93 -2.49
N PHE A 101 19.39 -0.23 -3.41
CA PHE A 101 17.97 -0.45 -3.67
C PHE A 101 17.68 -1.87 -4.21
N GLU A 102 18.53 -2.44 -5.08
CA GLU A 102 18.37 -3.85 -5.48
C GLU A 102 18.69 -4.86 -4.35
N GLN A 103 19.41 -4.45 -3.30
CA GLN A 103 19.56 -5.24 -2.06
C GLN A 103 18.30 -5.18 -1.20
N GLU A 104 17.65 -4.03 -1.05
CA GLU A 104 16.33 -3.92 -0.42
C GLU A 104 15.28 -4.78 -1.13
N LEU A 105 15.23 -4.72 -2.46
CA LEU A 105 14.36 -5.60 -3.25
C LEU A 105 14.68 -7.09 -3.06
N ALA A 106 15.90 -7.47 -2.66
CA ALA A 106 16.27 -8.85 -2.32
C ALA A 106 15.85 -9.23 -0.88
N LEU A 107 15.94 -8.29 0.07
CA LEU A 107 15.39 -8.43 1.43
C LEU A 107 13.87 -8.64 1.37
N MET A 108 13.15 -7.79 0.63
CA MET A 108 11.69 -7.89 0.43
C MET A 108 11.25 -9.27 -0.06
N ARG A 109 11.86 -9.76 -1.14
CA ARG A 109 11.57 -11.10 -1.70
C ARG A 109 11.79 -12.21 -0.67
N SER A 110 12.82 -12.09 0.16
CA SER A 110 13.21 -13.09 1.16
C SER A 110 12.26 -13.08 2.37
N PHE A 111 11.97 -11.89 2.91
CA PHE A 111 11.08 -11.71 4.05
C PHE A 111 9.63 -12.04 3.70
N ALA A 112 9.14 -11.61 2.54
CA ALA A 112 7.80 -11.95 2.04
C ALA A 112 7.62 -13.47 1.92
N ALA A 113 8.58 -14.18 1.31
CA ALA A 113 8.52 -15.63 1.17
C ALA A 113 8.48 -16.36 2.52
N ALA A 114 9.26 -15.91 3.51
CA ALA A 114 9.26 -16.46 4.86
C ALA A 114 7.94 -16.17 5.61
N ALA A 115 7.41 -14.94 5.50
CA ALA A 115 6.15 -14.55 6.13
C ALA A 115 4.94 -15.28 5.53
N HIS A 116 4.91 -15.42 4.20
CA HIS A 116 3.89 -16.19 3.47
C HIS A 116 3.91 -17.67 3.84
N ALA A 117 5.09 -18.27 4.07
CA ALA A 117 5.21 -19.64 4.53
C ALA A 117 4.59 -19.88 5.92
N GLN A 118 4.44 -18.82 6.73
CA GLN A 118 3.72 -18.84 8.01
C GLN A 118 2.28 -18.30 7.93
N GLY A 119 1.78 -18.00 6.72
CA GLY A 119 0.42 -17.53 6.48
C GLY A 119 0.17 -16.04 6.81
N LEU A 120 1.23 -15.26 7.05
CA LEU A 120 1.12 -13.81 7.23
C LEU A 120 1.11 -13.08 5.87
N LYS A 121 0.64 -11.83 5.91
CA LYS A 121 0.76 -10.85 4.82
C LYS A 121 1.85 -9.84 5.14
N VAL A 122 2.47 -9.25 4.12
CA VAL A 122 3.50 -8.21 4.27
C VAL A 122 3.13 -7.00 3.45
N VAL A 123 3.05 -5.84 4.10
CA VAL A 123 3.05 -4.52 3.47
C VAL A 123 4.31 -3.81 3.89
N TRP A 124 5.00 -3.17 2.95
CA TRP A 124 6.30 -2.53 3.20
C TRP A 124 6.14 -1.01 3.29
N TYR A 125 6.83 -0.36 4.22
CA TYR A 125 6.84 1.09 4.41
C TYR A 125 7.81 1.77 3.43
N TYR A 126 7.36 2.84 2.76
CA TYR A 126 8.19 3.65 1.86
C TYR A 126 7.73 5.13 1.86
N PRO A 127 8.55 6.07 2.36
CA PRO A 127 8.28 7.51 2.26
C PRO A 127 8.15 7.99 0.82
N SER A 128 7.13 8.81 0.58
CA SER A 128 6.69 9.15 -0.78
C SER A 128 6.99 10.58 -1.22
N LEU A 129 7.27 11.48 -0.27
CA LEU A 129 7.72 12.85 -0.51
C LEU A 129 8.83 13.31 0.45
N GLU A 130 9.28 12.50 1.41
CA GLU A 130 10.54 12.71 2.14
C GLU A 130 11.62 11.78 1.59
N VAL A 131 12.87 12.28 1.47
CA VAL A 131 14.05 11.44 1.22
C VAL A 131 15.17 11.88 2.17
N ILE A 132 15.65 10.96 2.99
CA ILE A 132 16.72 11.20 3.95
C ILE A 132 18.08 10.96 3.28
N THR A 133 19.07 11.82 3.48
CA THR A 133 20.47 11.52 3.16
C THR A 133 21.29 11.48 4.45
N VAL A 134 21.75 10.27 4.83
CA VAL A 134 22.57 10.02 6.02
C VAL A 134 23.83 10.89 5.98
N ASN A 135 24.09 11.61 7.08
CA ASN A 135 25.16 12.60 7.24
C ASN A 135 25.17 13.70 6.13
N GLY A 136 24.04 13.92 5.46
CA GLY A 136 23.92 14.76 4.26
C GLY A 136 24.50 16.16 4.42
N LYS A 137 24.38 16.75 5.61
CA LYS A 137 24.95 18.07 5.97
C LYS A 137 26.47 18.18 5.75
N ASN A 138 27.20 17.07 5.81
CA ASN A 138 28.66 17.02 5.80
C ASN A 138 29.28 16.35 4.56
N ILE A 139 28.48 15.76 3.67
CA ILE A 139 28.91 15.14 2.41
C ILE A 139 28.47 16.00 1.21
N GLU A 140 29.08 15.84 0.02
CA GLU A 140 28.73 16.65 -1.16
C GLU A 140 27.51 16.10 -1.93
N GLN A 141 27.37 14.78 -2.00
CA GLN A 141 26.28 14.10 -2.73
C GLN A 141 25.07 13.91 -1.82
N THR A 142 23.96 14.59 -2.13
CA THR A 142 22.69 14.45 -1.42
C THR A 142 21.52 14.69 -2.39
N MET A 143 20.33 14.17 -2.07
CA MET A 143 19.15 14.30 -2.92
C MET A 143 18.85 15.78 -3.26
N ALA A 144 18.89 16.69 -2.28
CA ALA A 144 18.58 18.10 -2.54
C ALA A 144 19.64 18.87 -3.34
N ARG A 145 20.85 18.31 -3.51
CA ARG A 145 21.97 18.97 -4.22
C ARG A 145 22.20 18.41 -5.60
N GLU A 146 21.94 17.13 -5.80
CA GLU A 146 21.93 16.50 -7.11
C GLU A 146 20.64 16.81 -7.87
N HIS A 147 19.51 16.99 -7.15
CA HIS A 147 18.19 17.28 -7.71
C HIS A 147 17.47 18.47 -7.05
N PRO A 148 18.07 19.69 -7.04
CA PRO A 148 17.45 20.89 -6.46
C PRO A 148 16.17 21.34 -7.18
N ASP A 149 15.94 20.86 -8.40
CA ASP A 149 14.71 21.05 -9.20
C ASP A 149 13.54 20.17 -8.71
N TRP A 150 13.80 19.11 -7.95
CA TRP A 150 12.77 18.22 -7.42
C TRP A 150 12.25 18.63 -6.04
N VAL A 151 13.02 19.43 -5.31
CA VAL A 151 12.69 19.82 -3.92
C VAL A 151 11.47 20.73 -3.89
N GLN A 152 10.58 20.53 -2.91
CA GLN A 152 9.50 21.46 -2.61
C GLN A 152 10.07 22.85 -2.26
N ILE A 153 9.33 23.90 -2.55
CA ILE A 153 9.69 25.28 -2.15
C ILE A 153 8.54 25.87 -1.34
N GLY A 154 8.85 26.33 -0.13
CA GLY A 154 7.91 26.98 0.77
C GLY A 154 7.54 28.38 0.32
N LEU A 155 6.45 28.93 0.84
CA LEU A 155 5.90 30.24 0.48
C LEU A 155 6.92 31.40 0.60
N GLY A 156 7.95 31.25 1.42
CA GLY A 156 9.07 32.19 1.55
C GLY A 156 10.13 32.12 0.44
N GLY A 157 10.01 31.22 -0.54
CA GLY A 157 11.00 30.99 -1.59
C GLY A 157 12.24 30.21 -1.12
N ILE A 158 12.11 29.45 -0.04
CA ILE A 158 13.18 28.64 0.57
C ILE A 158 12.91 27.17 0.23
N PRO A 159 13.89 26.40 -0.31
CA PRO A 159 13.73 24.96 -0.53
C PRO A 159 13.56 24.18 0.78
N ASN A 160 12.71 23.17 0.77
CA ASN A 160 12.28 22.46 1.98
C ASN A 160 13.25 21.32 2.31
N VAL A 161 14.46 21.74 2.69
CA VAL A 161 15.58 20.89 3.09
C VAL A 161 15.89 21.16 4.56
N PHE A 162 15.56 20.20 5.40
CA PHE A 162 15.77 20.28 6.84
C PHE A 162 16.95 19.38 7.24
N TYR A 163 17.41 19.50 8.48
CA TYR A 163 18.47 18.65 9.01
C TYR A 163 18.12 18.15 10.41
N GLY A 164 18.37 16.87 10.65
CA GLY A 164 18.10 16.24 11.93
C GLY A 164 18.93 16.82 13.08
N GLY A 165 18.41 16.70 14.31
CA GLY A 165 18.97 17.35 15.50
C GLY A 165 18.73 18.88 15.58
N SER A 166 18.00 19.47 14.63
CA SER A 166 17.55 20.88 14.67
C SER A 166 16.32 21.12 15.54
N GLY A 167 15.57 20.06 15.85
CA GLY A 167 14.24 20.12 16.48
C GLY A 167 13.09 20.44 15.51
N GLN A 168 13.36 20.68 14.22
CA GLN A 168 12.29 20.84 13.20
C GLN A 168 11.81 19.49 12.66
N VAL A 169 12.75 18.61 12.33
CA VAL A 169 12.53 17.20 11.98
C VAL A 169 13.17 16.36 13.09
N PHE A 170 12.37 15.98 14.09
CA PHE A 170 12.89 15.36 15.32
C PHE A 170 13.09 13.84 15.19
N TRP A 171 12.43 13.20 14.22
CA TRP A 171 12.61 11.80 13.84
C TRP A 171 13.91 11.56 13.04
N VAL A 172 14.48 12.62 12.44
CA VAL A 172 15.68 12.55 11.60
C VAL A 172 16.96 12.69 12.45
N ALA A 173 17.92 11.81 12.23
CA ALA A 173 19.16 11.74 13.03
C ALA A 173 20.08 12.96 12.83
N ALA A 174 20.91 13.25 13.84
CA ALA A 174 21.67 14.49 13.89
C ALA A 174 22.66 14.64 12.73
N ASN A 175 22.48 15.70 11.93
CA ASN A 175 23.21 16.03 10.69
C ASN A 175 22.78 15.30 9.41
N ASP A 176 21.78 14.43 9.47
CA ASP A 176 21.18 13.86 8.26
C ASP A 176 20.31 14.90 7.55
N GLU A 177 20.30 14.88 6.22
CA GLU A 177 19.50 15.79 5.39
C GLU A 177 18.10 15.20 5.19
N SER A 178 17.06 15.98 5.42
CA SER A 178 15.65 15.66 5.18
C SER A 178 15.18 16.52 4.01
N ALA A 179 15.12 15.92 2.82
CA ALA A 179 14.81 16.62 1.57
C ALA A 179 13.39 16.30 1.11
N TRP A 180 12.52 17.31 1.12
CA TRP A 180 11.10 17.13 0.75
C TRP A 180 10.88 17.39 -0.73
N MET A 181 10.17 16.47 -1.39
CA MET A 181 10.10 16.35 -2.85
C MET A 181 8.74 16.80 -3.39
N SER A 182 8.74 17.42 -4.57
CA SER A 182 7.52 17.91 -5.21
C SER A 182 6.76 16.77 -5.90
N PRO A 183 5.49 16.49 -5.53
CA PRO A 183 4.65 15.51 -6.21
C PRO A 183 4.26 15.94 -7.62
N SER A 184 4.50 17.21 -7.99
CA SER A 184 4.31 17.73 -9.36
C SER A 184 5.58 17.66 -10.22
N SER A 185 6.78 17.51 -9.64
CA SER A 185 8.04 17.49 -10.42
C SER A 185 8.13 16.23 -11.31
N PRO A 186 8.29 16.36 -12.64
CA PRO A 186 8.35 15.21 -13.54
C PRO A 186 9.55 14.28 -13.27
N GLY A 187 10.67 14.82 -12.79
CA GLY A 187 11.88 14.06 -12.49
C GLY A 187 11.68 13.13 -11.31
N TYR A 188 11.31 13.69 -10.15
CA TYR A 188 11.05 12.89 -8.95
C TYR A 188 9.93 11.86 -9.15
N ARG A 189 8.82 12.25 -9.80
CA ARG A 189 7.74 11.31 -10.14
C ARG A 189 8.25 10.13 -10.97
N SER A 190 9.14 10.38 -11.94
CA SER A 190 9.72 9.31 -12.78
C SER A 190 10.57 8.33 -11.95
N TYR A 191 11.44 8.88 -11.10
CA TYR A 191 12.30 8.13 -10.18
C TYR A 191 11.47 7.28 -9.19
N PHE A 192 10.53 7.91 -8.47
CA PHE A 192 9.70 7.25 -7.46
C PHE A 192 8.81 6.17 -8.10
N PHE A 193 8.15 6.46 -9.23
CA PHE A 193 7.27 5.48 -9.88
C PHE A 193 8.04 4.29 -10.49
N GLU A 194 9.32 4.43 -10.83
CA GLU A 194 10.15 3.27 -11.20
C GLU A 194 10.46 2.40 -9.98
N ARG A 195 10.83 3.00 -8.85
CA ARG A 195 11.07 2.26 -7.59
C ARG A 195 9.81 1.55 -7.12
N VAL A 196 8.64 2.19 -7.19
CA VAL A 196 7.33 1.56 -6.92
C VAL A 196 7.04 0.37 -7.84
N ARG A 197 7.32 0.49 -9.16
CA ARG A 197 7.19 -0.66 -10.10
C ARG A 197 8.09 -1.83 -9.72
N LYS A 198 9.35 -1.56 -9.34
CA LYS A 198 10.29 -2.60 -8.89
C LYS A 198 9.84 -3.26 -7.58
N ILE A 199 9.34 -2.47 -6.61
CA ILE A 199 8.81 -2.96 -5.33
C ILE A 199 7.59 -3.87 -5.54
N ALA A 200 6.65 -3.49 -6.42
CA ALA A 200 5.48 -4.31 -6.75
C ALA A 200 5.83 -5.68 -7.38
N ALA A 201 7.05 -5.85 -7.90
CA ALA A 201 7.56 -7.12 -8.43
C ALA A 201 8.26 -8.03 -7.38
N THR A 202 8.32 -7.63 -6.11
CA THR A 202 9.02 -8.41 -5.06
C THR A 202 8.22 -9.55 -4.44
N GLY A 203 6.88 -9.52 -4.59
CA GLY A 203 5.98 -10.52 -3.99
C GLY A 203 5.43 -10.15 -2.61
N ILE A 204 5.72 -8.94 -2.09
CA ILE A 204 4.95 -8.36 -0.98
C ILE A 204 3.47 -8.16 -1.38
N ASP A 205 2.58 -8.05 -0.41
CA ASP A 205 1.12 -7.99 -0.63
C ASP A 205 0.55 -6.58 -0.80
N GLY A 206 1.38 -5.54 -0.63
CA GLY A 206 1.01 -4.14 -0.83
C GLY A 206 2.15 -3.20 -0.43
N LEU A 207 2.00 -1.91 -0.73
CA LEU A 207 2.94 -0.86 -0.35
C LEU A 207 2.24 0.16 0.55
N TRP A 208 2.87 0.46 1.68
CA TRP A 208 2.55 1.60 2.53
C TRP A 208 3.31 2.81 2.02
N VAL A 209 2.58 3.87 1.72
CA VAL A 209 3.10 5.06 1.02
C VAL A 209 3.04 6.22 1.99
N ASP A 210 4.20 6.52 2.58
CA ASP A 210 4.32 7.39 3.76
C ASP A 210 4.65 8.86 3.41
N VAL A 211 4.55 9.77 4.38
CA VAL A 211 3.45 10.73 4.34
C VAL A 211 3.44 11.61 3.08
N PRO A 212 2.36 11.56 2.28
CA PRO A 212 2.19 12.41 1.11
C PRO A 212 1.75 13.81 1.55
N ILE A 213 2.71 14.64 1.98
CA ILE A 213 2.49 16.00 2.49
C ILE A 213 3.32 17.08 1.79
N TYR A 214 2.83 18.31 1.92
CA TYR A 214 3.57 19.54 1.64
C TYR A 214 4.20 20.10 2.93
N ALA A 215 5.41 19.66 3.25
CA ALA A 215 6.07 19.93 4.53
C ALA A 215 6.83 21.27 4.55
N ASP A 216 6.27 22.30 5.20
CA ASP A 216 7.02 23.52 5.55
C ASP A 216 7.03 23.73 7.07
N PHE A 217 8.11 23.29 7.74
CA PHE A 217 8.32 23.44 9.17
C PHE A 217 8.85 24.84 9.57
N GLY A 218 8.73 25.84 8.69
CA GLY A 218 9.06 27.23 8.92
C GLY A 218 7.89 28.07 9.50
N PRO A 219 8.04 29.41 9.56
CA PRO A 219 7.00 30.30 10.08
C PRO A 219 5.78 30.41 9.15
N THR A 220 6.00 30.35 7.84
CA THR A 220 4.98 30.37 6.78
C THR A 220 4.70 28.94 6.33
N LYS A 221 3.89 28.22 7.11
CA LYS A 221 3.62 26.77 7.01
C LYS A 221 2.91 26.32 5.72
N TRP A 222 3.43 26.66 4.55
CA TRP A 222 2.78 26.44 3.27
C TRP A 222 3.80 26.10 2.19
N SER A 223 3.62 24.93 1.59
CA SER A 223 4.32 24.35 0.45
C SER A 223 3.24 23.71 -0.46
N ASP A 224 3.39 23.46 -1.76
CA ASP A 224 4.58 23.60 -2.61
C ASP A 224 4.43 24.74 -3.66
N PHE A 225 5.53 25.47 -3.85
CA PHE A 225 5.73 26.58 -4.78
C PHE A 225 6.95 26.37 -5.69
N ASN A 226 7.42 25.12 -5.84
CA ASN A 226 8.38 24.69 -6.87
C ASN A 226 7.90 25.12 -8.29
N PRO A 227 8.78 25.52 -9.23
CA PRO A 227 8.37 25.94 -10.58
C PRO A 227 7.43 24.99 -11.33
N ASP A 228 7.56 23.66 -11.16
CA ASP A 228 6.65 22.68 -11.76
C ASP A 228 5.26 22.73 -11.11
N ALA A 229 5.19 22.83 -9.78
CA ALA A 229 3.94 23.00 -9.04
C ALA A 229 3.27 24.35 -9.36
N VAL A 230 4.05 25.43 -9.53
CA VAL A 230 3.59 26.75 -9.99
C VAL A 230 2.92 26.63 -11.36
N ALA A 231 3.65 26.10 -12.35
CA ALA A 231 3.17 25.96 -13.72
C ALA A 231 1.93 25.05 -13.80
N LYS A 232 1.92 23.97 -13.01
CA LYS A 232 0.77 23.07 -12.93
C LYS A 232 -0.44 23.70 -12.26
N PHE A 233 -0.28 24.48 -11.19
CA PHE A 233 -1.38 25.24 -10.59
C PHE A 233 -2.00 26.24 -11.58
N GLU A 234 -1.19 26.95 -12.36
CA GLU A 234 -1.69 27.87 -13.40
C GLU A 234 -2.50 27.12 -14.48
N VAL A 235 -2.05 25.94 -14.90
CA VAL A 235 -2.74 25.09 -15.89
C VAL A 235 -4.02 24.47 -15.34
N ASP A 236 -3.99 23.88 -14.14
CA ASP A 236 -5.12 23.17 -13.53
C ASP A 236 -6.25 24.12 -13.07
N THR A 237 -5.94 25.41 -12.86
CA THR A 237 -6.87 26.33 -12.19
C THR A 237 -7.13 27.65 -12.92
N GLY A 238 -6.24 28.09 -13.80
CA GLY A 238 -6.32 29.39 -14.47
C GLY A 238 -5.99 30.60 -13.57
N PHE A 239 -5.53 30.37 -12.35
CA PHE A 239 -5.02 31.42 -11.45
C PHE A 239 -3.49 31.37 -11.39
N THR A 240 -2.84 32.53 -11.36
CA THR A 240 -1.44 32.61 -10.95
C THR A 240 -1.29 32.19 -9.49
N ILE A 241 -0.27 31.40 -9.18
CA ILE A 241 -0.04 30.94 -7.82
C ILE A 241 0.23 32.13 -6.89
N PRO A 242 -0.32 32.16 -5.66
CA PRO A 242 -0.06 33.24 -4.72
C PRO A 242 1.38 33.23 -4.21
N VAL A 243 1.84 34.39 -3.76
CA VAL A 243 3.16 34.58 -3.13
C VAL A 243 3.04 35.09 -1.67
N ALA A 244 1.83 35.04 -1.12
CA ALA A 244 1.52 35.35 0.28
C ALA A 244 0.18 34.70 0.68
N GLU A 245 -0.01 34.47 1.98
CA GLU A 245 -1.29 34.05 2.54
C GLU A 245 -2.28 35.23 2.56
N ASP A 246 -3.31 35.19 1.71
CA ASP A 246 -4.46 36.09 1.77
C ASP A 246 -5.76 35.33 1.47
N TRP A 247 -6.55 35.04 2.51
CA TRP A 247 -7.83 34.35 2.39
C TRP A 247 -8.89 35.12 1.56
N ASN A 248 -8.65 36.40 1.23
CA ASN A 248 -9.47 37.18 0.30
C ASN A 248 -9.13 36.90 -1.17
N ASP A 249 -7.91 36.47 -1.49
CA ASP A 249 -7.50 36.13 -2.84
C ASP A 249 -8.18 34.82 -3.34
N PRO A 250 -8.86 34.85 -4.50
CA PRO A 250 -9.33 33.63 -5.16
C PRO A 250 -8.21 32.63 -5.50
N GLY A 251 -7.00 33.10 -5.83
CA GLY A 251 -5.84 32.23 -6.07
C GLY A 251 -5.49 31.41 -4.83
N TRP A 252 -5.31 32.08 -3.69
CA TRP A 252 -5.06 31.44 -2.39
C TRP A 252 -6.13 30.43 -2.01
N ARG A 253 -7.41 30.80 -2.06
CA ARG A 253 -8.47 29.85 -1.73
C ARG A 253 -8.52 28.66 -2.71
N ARG A 254 -8.23 28.86 -4.00
CA ARG A 254 -8.17 27.76 -4.97
C ARG A 254 -6.98 26.84 -4.71
N TRP A 255 -5.83 27.37 -4.32
CA TRP A 255 -4.62 26.63 -3.93
C TRP A 255 -4.87 25.74 -2.70
N ILE A 256 -5.59 26.26 -1.68
CA ILE A 256 -5.96 25.50 -0.47
C ILE A 256 -6.75 24.22 -0.78
N ALA A 257 -7.54 24.17 -1.86
CA ALA A 257 -8.17 22.94 -2.35
C ALA A 257 -7.26 22.14 -3.30
N TRP A 258 -6.60 22.82 -4.24
CA TRP A 258 -5.77 22.18 -5.26
C TRP A 258 -4.65 21.31 -4.69
N ARG A 259 -4.07 21.67 -3.53
CA ARG A 259 -3.07 20.82 -2.84
C ARG A 259 -3.61 19.43 -2.47
N HIS A 260 -4.85 19.32 -1.99
CA HIS A 260 -5.48 18.04 -1.72
C HIS A 260 -5.83 17.30 -3.03
N GLU A 261 -6.27 18.04 -4.06
CA GLU A 261 -6.48 17.46 -5.39
C GLU A 261 -5.16 16.89 -5.97
N GLU A 262 -4.01 17.54 -5.74
CA GLU A 262 -2.71 17.13 -6.28
C GLU A 262 -2.09 15.94 -5.55
N LEU A 263 -2.10 15.95 -4.21
CA LEU A 263 -1.62 14.81 -3.42
C LEU A 263 -2.48 13.56 -3.70
N ALA A 264 -3.79 13.72 -3.89
CA ALA A 264 -4.66 12.62 -4.34
C ALA A 264 -4.36 12.14 -5.78
N ARG A 265 -4.00 13.05 -6.71
CA ARG A 265 -3.54 12.67 -8.06
C ARG A 265 -2.21 11.92 -8.01
N PHE A 266 -1.24 12.39 -7.23
CA PHE A 266 0.04 11.71 -7.02
C PHE A 266 -0.15 10.28 -6.52
N LEU A 267 -0.95 10.06 -5.46
CA LEU A 267 -1.21 8.71 -4.93
C LEU A 267 -1.97 7.81 -5.89
N ARG A 268 -2.91 8.35 -6.69
CA ARG A 268 -3.54 7.61 -7.80
C ARG A 268 -2.48 7.15 -8.80
N ASP A 269 -1.51 8.00 -9.12
CA ASP A 269 -0.48 7.71 -10.11
C ASP A 269 0.59 6.73 -9.57
N VAL A 270 0.90 6.78 -8.27
CA VAL A 270 1.63 5.72 -7.53
C VAL A 270 0.89 4.38 -7.62
N THR A 271 -0.43 4.40 -7.41
CA THR A 271 -1.28 3.20 -7.50
C THR A 271 -1.30 2.64 -8.92
N ALA A 272 -1.39 3.49 -9.94
CA ALA A 272 -1.27 3.07 -11.34
C ALA A 272 0.13 2.51 -11.66
N ALA A 273 1.19 3.10 -11.12
CA ALA A 273 2.55 2.58 -11.28
C ALA A 273 2.69 1.16 -10.69
N ALA A 274 2.23 0.92 -9.46
CA ALA A 274 2.27 -0.42 -8.88
C ALA A 274 1.38 -1.43 -9.65
N ARG A 275 0.15 -1.03 -10.00
CA ARG A 275 -0.81 -1.89 -10.70
C ARG A 275 -0.44 -2.20 -12.16
N SER A 276 0.46 -1.42 -12.77
CA SER A 276 1.06 -1.74 -14.07
C SER A 276 1.95 -3.00 -14.04
N VAL A 277 2.40 -3.42 -12.85
CA VAL A 277 3.23 -4.62 -12.62
C VAL A 277 2.40 -5.74 -11.99
N ASN A 278 1.53 -5.41 -11.02
CA ASN A 278 0.64 -6.37 -10.36
C ASN A 278 -0.77 -5.76 -10.21
N PRO A 279 -1.74 -6.10 -11.09
CA PRO A 279 -3.05 -5.45 -11.13
C PRO A 279 -3.89 -5.50 -9.85
N GLU A 280 -3.62 -6.44 -8.94
CA GLU A 280 -4.33 -6.58 -7.66
C GLU A 280 -3.57 -5.91 -6.49
N PHE A 281 -2.42 -5.28 -6.75
CA PHE A 281 -1.55 -4.72 -5.72
C PHE A 281 -2.16 -3.46 -5.07
N PRO A 282 -2.46 -3.49 -3.76
CA PRO A 282 -3.01 -2.36 -3.04
C PRO A 282 -1.93 -1.36 -2.61
N ILE A 283 -2.29 -0.08 -2.63
CA ILE A 283 -1.57 0.98 -1.95
C ILE A 283 -2.31 1.33 -0.67
N PHE A 284 -1.57 1.44 0.44
CA PHE A 284 -2.03 1.97 1.72
C PHE A 284 -1.34 3.31 1.93
N ALA A 285 -2.01 4.41 1.57
CA ALA A 285 -1.44 5.74 1.76
C ALA A 285 -1.71 6.23 3.17
N GLU A 286 -0.68 6.74 3.84
CA GLU A 286 -0.84 7.35 5.14
C GLU A 286 -1.54 8.71 5.02
N THR A 287 -2.47 8.99 5.94
CA THR A 287 -3.33 10.18 5.89
C THR A 287 -3.60 10.75 7.27
N LEU A 288 -3.42 12.06 7.38
CA LEU A 288 -3.26 12.78 8.65
C LEU A 288 -4.44 13.66 9.14
N PRO A 289 -5.65 13.79 8.52
CA PRO A 289 -6.71 14.67 9.06
C PRO A 289 -7.14 14.42 10.51
N THR A 290 -6.83 13.24 11.03
CA THR A 290 -7.10 12.78 12.41
C THR A 290 -5.94 13.02 13.38
N ASP A 291 -4.85 13.61 12.90
CA ASP A 291 -3.55 13.76 13.53
C ASP A 291 -3.19 15.28 13.71
N TYR A 292 -1.92 15.63 13.94
CA TYR A 292 -1.38 16.81 14.64
C TYR A 292 -1.77 18.21 14.10
N ASN A 293 -1.32 19.22 14.86
CA ASN A 293 -1.57 20.67 14.70
C ASN A 293 -1.30 21.30 13.30
N GLY A 294 -0.71 20.57 12.35
CA GLY A 294 -0.45 21.00 10.98
C GLY A 294 -0.98 20.05 9.90
N ALA A 295 -1.56 18.91 10.29
CA ALA A 295 -1.83 17.80 9.39
C ALA A 295 -2.78 18.15 8.22
N THR A 296 -3.78 19.01 8.44
CA THR A 296 -4.68 19.49 7.38
C THR A 296 -4.13 20.69 6.60
N ILE A 297 -3.00 21.27 7.03
CA ILE A 297 -2.26 22.35 6.33
C ILE A 297 -1.21 21.76 5.39
N TYR A 298 -0.45 20.76 5.86
CA TYR A 298 0.57 20.10 5.06
C TYR A 298 0.02 18.90 4.29
N GLY A 299 -0.74 18.04 4.95
CA GLY A 299 -1.10 16.72 4.45
C GLY A 299 -2.37 16.66 3.63
N LEU A 300 -2.54 15.51 2.98
CA LEU A 300 -3.74 15.19 2.22
C LEU A 300 -4.95 14.97 3.14
N ASP A 301 -6.06 15.61 2.81
CA ASP A 301 -7.35 15.18 3.30
C ASP A 301 -7.74 13.83 2.70
N GLY A 302 -7.64 12.76 3.50
CA GLY A 302 -7.94 11.39 3.08
C GLY A 302 -9.34 11.19 2.49
N SER A 303 -10.33 12.05 2.76
CA SER A 303 -11.66 11.93 2.15
C SER A 303 -11.65 12.13 0.61
N TYR A 304 -10.58 12.69 0.05
CA TYR A 304 -10.35 12.76 -1.41
C TYR A 304 -9.99 11.39 -2.00
N LEU A 305 -9.41 10.48 -1.20
CA LEU A 305 -9.06 9.12 -1.65
C LEU A 305 -10.25 8.15 -1.63
N LYS A 306 -11.38 8.51 -1.01
CA LYS A 306 -12.56 7.66 -0.77
C LYS A 306 -12.99 6.84 -1.99
N HIS A 307 -12.94 7.45 -3.18
CA HIS A 307 -13.46 6.88 -4.43
C HIS A 307 -12.39 6.38 -5.40
N ILE A 308 -11.11 6.35 -5.00
CA ILE A 308 -10.00 5.82 -5.82
C ILE A 308 -9.89 4.30 -5.60
N GLU A 309 -9.76 3.53 -6.69
CA GLU A 309 -9.60 2.06 -6.68
C GLU A 309 -8.14 1.64 -6.45
N GLY A 310 -7.89 0.50 -5.80
CA GLY A 310 -6.55 -0.02 -5.48
C GLY A 310 -5.81 0.74 -4.38
N LEU A 311 -6.17 2.00 -4.16
CA LEU A 311 -5.70 2.86 -3.08
C LEU A 311 -6.65 2.80 -1.87
N THR A 312 -6.13 2.63 -0.67
CA THR A 312 -6.87 2.83 0.59
C THR A 312 -5.98 3.48 1.64
N HIS A 313 -6.54 3.72 2.82
CA HIS A 313 -5.91 4.51 3.87
C HIS A 313 -5.18 3.66 4.89
N VAL A 314 -4.05 4.18 5.35
CA VAL A 314 -3.75 4.18 6.78
C VAL A 314 -4.06 5.57 7.35
N TRP A 315 -4.55 5.60 8.58
CA TRP A 315 -4.80 6.83 9.32
C TRP A 315 -3.90 6.86 10.54
N GLU A 316 -3.03 7.86 10.62
CA GLU A 316 -2.48 8.25 11.90
C GLU A 316 -3.63 8.87 12.73
N VAL A 317 -3.90 8.25 13.87
CA VAL A 317 -4.89 8.71 14.86
C VAL A 317 -4.15 8.77 16.18
N ASP A 318 -3.33 9.81 16.28
CA ASP A 318 -2.32 9.90 17.33
C ASP A 318 -2.94 10.14 18.72
N THR A 319 -2.23 9.78 19.77
CA THR A 319 -2.65 10.00 21.17
C THR A 319 -2.13 11.33 21.69
N MET A 320 -2.59 11.78 22.87
CA MET A 320 -2.37 13.16 23.32
C MET A 320 -0.90 13.58 23.49
N SER A 321 0.00 12.60 23.68
CA SER A 321 1.41 12.83 23.98
C SER A 321 2.28 11.59 23.76
N ASN A 322 3.45 11.78 23.16
CA ASN A 322 4.49 10.76 23.04
C ASN A 322 5.03 10.28 24.40
N ASN A 323 4.90 11.06 25.47
CA ASN A 323 5.33 10.68 26.83
C ASN A 323 4.31 9.80 27.56
N VAL A 324 3.02 10.17 27.50
CA VAL A 324 1.98 9.57 28.38
C VAL A 324 0.80 8.93 27.64
N GLY A 325 0.77 8.97 26.31
CA GLY A 325 -0.35 8.46 25.51
C GLY A 325 -1.65 9.20 25.85
N MET A 326 -2.77 8.47 25.92
CA MET A 326 -4.07 9.02 26.33
C MET A 326 -4.21 9.22 27.86
N ARG A 327 -3.17 9.03 28.67
CA ARG A 327 -3.35 8.87 30.13
C ARG A 327 -3.73 10.12 30.90
N ASN A 328 -3.42 11.30 30.36
CA ASN A 328 -3.83 12.60 30.92
C ASN A 328 -5.02 13.22 30.15
N ALA A 329 -5.59 12.52 29.17
CA ALA A 329 -6.67 13.01 28.32
C ALA A 329 -7.94 13.34 29.11
N LEU A 330 -8.58 14.44 28.75
CA LEU A 330 -9.89 14.82 29.27
C LEU A 330 -11.00 14.04 28.57
N GLU A 331 -12.20 14.09 29.13
CA GLU A 331 -13.39 13.45 28.54
C GLU A 331 -13.67 13.94 27.10
N ASP A 332 -13.49 15.24 26.84
CA ASP A 332 -13.71 15.85 25.52
C ASP A 332 -12.60 15.51 24.51
N ASP A 333 -11.42 15.06 24.97
CA ASP A 333 -10.38 14.49 24.12
C ASP A 333 -10.76 13.07 23.70
N TRP A 334 -11.19 12.23 24.64
CA TRP A 334 -11.72 10.89 24.36
C TRP A 334 -12.94 10.89 23.44
N ILE A 335 -13.78 11.94 23.51
CA ILE A 335 -14.90 12.17 22.58
C ILE A 335 -14.42 12.72 21.23
N SER A 336 -13.36 13.52 21.19
CA SER A 336 -12.70 13.91 19.92
C SER A 336 -12.14 12.68 19.21
N PHE A 337 -11.58 11.73 19.96
CA PHE A 337 -11.06 10.44 19.48
C PHE A 337 -12.15 9.58 18.81
N ILE A 338 -13.33 9.45 19.41
CA ILE A 338 -14.52 8.84 18.79
C ILE A 338 -14.86 9.53 17.45
N SER A 339 -14.78 10.86 17.42
CA SER A 339 -15.09 11.64 16.21
C SER A 339 -14.07 11.40 15.09
N ALA A 340 -12.79 11.22 15.44
CA ALA A 340 -11.72 10.88 14.51
C ALA A 340 -11.92 9.49 13.91
N TYR A 341 -12.13 8.45 14.72
CA TYR A 341 -12.32 7.09 14.21
C TYR A 341 -13.64 6.88 13.42
N LYS A 342 -14.69 7.68 13.67
CA LYS A 342 -15.86 7.70 12.77
C LYS A 342 -15.58 8.43 11.46
N TYR A 343 -14.72 9.45 11.46
CA TYR A 343 -14.26 10.10 10.23
C TYR A 343 -13.38 9.17 9.38
N THR A 344 -12.40 8.47 9.95
CA THR A 344 -11.55 7.50 9.22
C THR A 344 -12.40 6.44 8.51
N ARG A 345 -13.37 5.88 9.24
CA ARG A 345 -14.32 4.88 8.73
C ARG A 345 -15.15 5.42 7.56
N ALA A 346 -15.66 6.64 7.68
CA ALA A 346 -16.50 7.27 6.65
C ALA A 346 -15.71 7.67 5.40
N ALA A 347 -14.49 8.20 5.57
CA ALA A 347 -13.59 8.59 4.49
C ALA A 347 -13.00 7.39 3.74
N SER A 348 -12.86 6.24 4.41
CA SER A 348 -12.48 4.96 3.77
C SER A 348 -13.65 4.28 3.02
N GLY A 349 -14.89 4.67 3.29
CA GLY A 349 -16.07 4.11 2.63
C GLY A 349 -16.17 2.58 2.78
N LYS A 350 -16.36 1.85 1.66
CA LYS A 350 -16.38 0.37 1.62
C LYS A 350 -14.99 -0.31 1.70
N LYS A 351 -13.89 0.46 1.74
CA LYS A 351 -12.51 -0.05 1.66
C LYS A 351 -11.95 -0.41 3.06
N PRO A 352 -10.80 -1.11 3.19
CA PRO A 352 -10.11 -1.23 4.47
C PRO A 352 -9.83 0.14 5.08
N SER A 353 -9.94 0.26 6.40
CA SER A 353 -9.62 1.50 7.13
C SER A 353 -8.65 1.15 8.23
N TRP A 354 -7.35 1.19 7.90
CA TRP A 354 -6.29 0.85 8.84
C TRP A 354 -6.00 2.07 9.69
N VAL A 355 -5.99 1.93 11.02
CA VAL A 355 -5.81 3.07 11.92
C VAL A 355 -4.77 2.74 12.97
N PHE A 356 -3.97 3.75 13.31
CA PHE A 356 -3.05 3.66 14.42
C PHE A 356 -3.87 3.48 15.72
N SER A 357 -3.43 2.53 16.53
CA SER A 357 -4.03 2.16 17.81
C SER A 357 -2.95 2.28 18.90
N TYR A 358 -2.28 3.43 18.92
CA TYR A 358 -1.23 3.77 19.86
C TYR A 358 -1.69 3.69 21.32
N GLY A 359 -0.77 3.33 22.21
CA GLY A 359 -0.88 3.64 23.64
C GLY A 359 0.51 3.70 24.28
N LYS A 360 0.57 4.09 25.55
CA LYS A 360 1.79 4.02 26.35
C LYS A 360 1.85 2.73 27.17
N GLN A 361 0.71 2.25 27.66
CA GLN A 361 0.57 1.00 28.41
C GLN A 361 -0.67 0.22 27.94
N ALA A 362 -0.73 -1.06 28.31
CA ALA A 362 -1.78 -1.99 27.89
C ALA A 362 -3.22 -1.54 28.21
N ASP A 363 -3.44 -0.77 29.28
CA ASP A 363 -4.77 -0.31 29.70
C ASP A 363 -5.25 0.95 28.97
N ASP A 364 -4.35 1.82 28.47
CA ASP A 364 -4.75 2.94 27.60
C ASP A 364 -4.86 2.49 26.13
N ALA A 365 -3.94 1.64 25.66
CA ALA A 365 -4.05 1.00 24.34
C ALA A 365 -5.33 0.14 24.20
N GLU A 366 -5.81 -0.50 25.27
CA GLU A 366 -7.08 -1.25 25.23
C GLU A 366 -8.28 -0.36 24.89
N LEU A 367 -8.32 0.86 25.42
CA LEU A 367 -9.41 1.81 25.16
C LEU A 367 -9.30 2.45 23.78
N VAL A 368 -8.08 2.81 23.35
CA VAL A 368 -7.82 3.28 21.99
C VAL A 368 -8.26 2.22 20.97
N MET A 369 -7.80 0.97 21.12
CA MET A 369 -8.17 -0.12 20.24
C MET A 369 -9.66 -0.46 20.29
N ALA A 370 -10.30 -0.35 21.46
CA ALA A 370 -11.74 -0.57 21.60
C ALA A 370 -12.56 0.46 20.80
N GLN A 371 -12.14 1.73 20.75
CA GLN A 371 -12.81 2.73 19.91
C GLN A 371 -12.57 2.50 18.41
N ALA A 372 -11.34 2.12 18.02
CA ALA A 372 -11.03 1.74 16.64
C ALA A 372 -11.90 0.55 16.16
N LEU A 373 -11.97 -0.50 16.98
CA LEU A 373 -12.76 -1.71 16.67
C LEU A 373 -14.28 -1.44 16.73
N SER A 374 -14.76 -0.62 17.67
CA SER A 374 -16.20 -0.32 17.75
C SER A 374 -16.71 0.42 16.52
N THR A 375 -15.87 1.30 15.96
CA THR A 375 -16.13 2.09 14.75
C THR A 375 -15.82 1.34 13.44
N GLY A 376 -15.45 0.05 13.49
CA GLY A 376 -15.18 -0.76 12.29
C GLY A 376 -13.87 -0.41 11.57
N ASN A 377 -12.86 0.07 12.30
CA ASN A 377 -11.49 0.27 11.81
C ASN A 377 -10.59 -0.94 12.13
N ASN A 378 -9.62 -1.22 11.27
CA ASN A 378 -8.62 -2.27 11.44
C ASN A 378 -7.47 -1.75 12.32
N PRO A 379 -7.15 -2.39 13.45
CA PRO A 379 -6.18 -1.85 14.40
C PRO A 379 -4.73 -2.13 14.00
N TYR A 380 -3.92 -1.08 14.02
CA TYR A 380 -2.46 -1.18 14.07
C TYR A 380 -1.97 -0.92 15.51
N GLU A 381 -1.61 -1.98 16.25
CA GLU A 381 -1.26 -1.86 17.67
C GLU A 381 0.21 -1.52 17.88
N LEU A 382 0.49 -0.38 18.51
CA LEU A 382 1.84 0.15 18.71
C LEU A 382 2.02 0.85 20.05
N GLN A 383 3.26 0.88 20.56
CA GLN A 383 3.65 1.66 21.73
C GLN A 383 4.23 3.01 21.31
N ILE A 384 3.49 4.10 21.54
CA ILE A 384 3.93 5.45 21.15
C ILE A 384 5.27 5.83 21.81
N PRO A 385 6.25 6.42 21.10
CA PRO A 385 6.25 6.85 19.70
C PRO A 385 6.83 5.82 18.69
N GLU A 386 6.94 4.55 19.06
CA GLU A 386 7.67 3.52 18.30
C GLU A 386 6.75 2.78 17.31
N MET A 387 7.02 2.89 16.01
CA MET A 387 6.21 2.23 14.96
C MET A 387 6.42 0.71 14.83
N THR A 388 7.36 0.11 15.57
CA THR A 388 7.63 -1.34 15.50
C THR A 388 7.51 -2.07 16.86
N THR A 389 7.09 -1.38 17.92
CA THR A 389 7.02 -1.93 19.28
C THR A 389 5.57 -2.10 19.75
N THR A 390 5.26 -3.17 20.49
CA THR A 390 3.95 -3.39 21.14
C THR A 390 3.94 -2.82 22.56
N VAL A 391 2.79 -2.33 23.07
CA VAL A 391 2.69 -2.00 24.51
C VAL A 391 2.73 -3.26 25.39
N GLY A 392 2.57 -4.45 24.83
CA GLY A 392 2.76 -5.72 25.52
C GLY A 392 2.23 -6.93 24.76
N VAL A 393 3.05 -7.99 24.68
CA VAL A 393 2.73 -9.25 23.97
C VAL A 393 1.41 -9.86 24.45
N ASP A 394 1.17 -9.94 25.77
CA ASP A 394 -0.08 -10.48 26.33
C ASP A 394 -1.30 -9.65 25.93
N PHE A 395 -1.13 -8.32 25.86
CA PHE A 395 -2.17 -7.38 25.45
C PHE A 395 -2.53 -7.56 23.97
N ARG A 396 -1.54 -7.45 23.06
CA ARG A 396 -1.72 -7.64 21.61
C ARG A 396 -2.35 -9.00 21.32
N THR A 397 -1.80 -10.07 21.91
CA THR A 397 -2.30 -11.45 21.73
C THR A 397 -3.77 -11.58 22.15
N ARG A 398 -4.15 -11.07 23.33
CA ARG A 398 -5.54 -11.11 23.84
C ARG A 398 -6.49 -10.34 22.91
N MET A 399 -6.15 -9.11 22.55
CA MET A 399 -7.02 -8.25 21.73
C MET A 399 -7.17 -8.78 20.30
N PHE A 400 -6.07 -9.19 19.66
CA PHE A 400 -6.10 -9.69 18.29
C PHE A 400 -6.75 -11.08 18.19
N ASP A 401 -6.60 -11.95 19.19
CA ASP A 401 -7.33 -13.22 19.22
C ASP A 401 -8.84 -13.02 19.40
N TRP A 402 -9.25 -12.08 20.25
CA TRP A 402 -10.66 -11.69 20.41
C TRP A 402 -11.23 -11.06 19.14
N ALA A 403 -10.51 -10.13 18.50
CA ALA A 403 -10.95 -9.49 17.26
C ALA A 403 -11.02 -10.48 16.09
N ARG A 404 -10.11 -11.47 16.03
CA ARG A 404 -10.16 -12.61 15.10
C ARG A 404 -11.42 -13.45 15.30
N GLN A 405 -11.85 -13.68 16.54
CA GLN A 405 -13.06 -14.46 16.85
C GLN A 405 -14.37 -13.71 16.55
N ASN A 406 -14.34 -12.37 16.56
CA ASN A 406 -15.51 -11.51 16.37
C ASN A 406 -15.53 -10.78 15.01
N THR A 407 -14.67 -11.18 14.08
CA THR A 407 -14.45 -10.51 12.78
C THR A 407 -15.74 -10.19 12.00
N PRO A 408 -16.75 -11.08 11.88
CA PRO A 408 -18.01 -10.73 11.21
C PRO A 408 -18.80 -9.60 11.89
N TYR A 409 -18.82 -9.58 13.23
CA TYR A 409 -19.52 -8.54 14.00
C TYR A 409 -18.81 -7.18 13.96
N LEU A 410 -17.50 -7.18 13.72
CA LEU A 410 -16.64 -5.99 13.69
C LEU A 410 -16.49 -5.38 12.28
N PHE A 411 -16.45 -6.21 11.23
CA PHE A 411 -16.06 -5.79 9.88
C PHE A 411 -17.08 -6.13 8.77
N GLU A 412 -18.08 -6.98 9.03
CA GLU A 412 -19.12 -7.35 8.04
C GLU A 412 -20.50 -6.76 8.41
N ALA A 413 -20.77 -6.56 9.70
CA ALA A 413 -22.01 -5.94 10.19
C ALA A 413 -22.19 -4.51 9.65
N GLN A 414 -23.37 -4.22 9.09
CA GLN A 414 -23.68 -2.91 8.50
C GLN A 414 -24.31 -1.99 9.56
N THR A 415 -24.03 -0.69 9.53
CA THR A 415 -24.62 0.26 10.49
C THR A 415 -26.15 0.22 10.47
N ALA A 416 -26.74 0.31 11.67
CA ALA A 416 -28.19 0.44 11.88
C ALA A 416 -28.54 1.76 12.60
N ALA A 417 -27.58 2.68 12.69
CA ALA A 417 -27.80 4.06 13.15
C ALA A 417 -28.83 4.79 12.29
N ARG A 418 -29.61 5.68 12.91
CA ARG A 418 -30.69 6.46 12.25
C ARG A 418 -30.39 7.96 12.17
N VAL A 419 -29.18 8.34 12.54
CA VAL A 419 -28.66 9.71 12.52
C VAL A 419 -27.29 9.68 11.87
N ALA A 420 -26.99 10.66 11.03
CA ALA A 420 -25.64 10.91 10.55
C ALA A 420 -25.23 12.36 10.78
N VAL A 421 -23.92 12.63 10.84
CA VAL A 421 -23.34 13.96 10.97
C VAL A 421 -22.43 14.21 9.75
N LEU A 422 -22.75 15.23 8.96
CA LEU A 422 -21.94 15.62 7.81
C LEU A 422 -20.68 16.36 8.28
N TYR A 423 -19.51 15.75 8.08
CA TYR A 423 -18.23 16.45 8.15
C TYR A 423 -17.93 17.05 6.76
N SER A 424 -17.50 18.32 6.74
CA SER A 424 -17.25 19.11 5.54
C SER A 424 -15.83 19.67 5.60
N SER A 425 -14.91 19.02 4.89
CA SER A 425 -13.52 19.49 4.77
C SER A 425 -13.42 20.93 4.25
N PRO A 426 -14.20 21.37 3.23
CA PRO A 426 -14.23 22.79 2.86
C PRO A 426 -14.70 23.71 4.00
N SER A 427 -15.61 23.27 4.87
CA SER A 427 -16.03 24.08 6.02
C SER A 427 -14.95 24.14 7.10
N ARG A 428 -14.17 23.08 7.33
CA ARG A 428 -12.95 23.15 8.14
C ARG A 428 -11.99 24.20 7.55
N ASP A 429 -11.57 23.99 6.31
CA ASP A 429 -10.48 24.75 5.69
C ASP A 429 -10.82 26.24 5.54
N TYR A 430 -12.03 26.57 5.08
CA TYR A 430 -12.42 27.96 4.78
C TYR A 430 -13.17 28.70 5.90
N VAL A 431 -13.55 28.04 7.01
CA VAL A 431 -14.17 28.71 8.16
C VAL A 431 -13.19 28.84 9.34
N ASP A 432 -12.35 27.84 9.58
CA ASP A 432 -11.45 27.85 10.75
C ASP A 432 -10.08 28.49 10.48
N GLN A 433 -9.65 28.56 9.21
CA GLN A 433 -8.58 29.41 8.66
C GLN A 433 -7.34 29.59 9.56
N ALA A 434 -6.79 28.48 10.08
CA ALA A 434 -5.69 28.53 11.04
C ALA A 434 -4.90 27.22 11.10
N GLN A 435 -3.86 27.21 11.92
CA GLN A 435 -3.21 26.00 12.44
C GLN A 435 -4.14 25.31 13.46
N GLY A 436 -4.00 24.00 13.65
CA GLY A 436 -4.82 23.22 14.59
C GLY A 436 -6.18 22.78 14.05
N LEU A 437 -6.29 22.41 12.76
CA LEU A 437 -7.56 21.91 12.17
C LEU A 437 -7.64 20.39 12.00
N GLY A 438 -6.66 19.63 12.50
CA GLY A 438 -6.81 18.19 12.70
C GLY A 438 -8.00 17.87 13.62
N MET A 439 -8.48 16.63 13.62
CA MET A 439 -9.62 16.23 14.47
C MET A 439 -9.28 16.07 15.96
N PHE A 440 -8.16 16.66 16.39
CA PHE A 440 -7.49 16.41 17.65
C PHE A 440 -7.70 17.46 18.76
N VAL A 441 -7.51 17.03 20.01
CA VAL A 441 -7.19 17.79 21.25
C VAL A 441 -8.00 19.02 21.72
N THR A 442 -8.15 19.09 23.04
CA THR A 442 -8.45 20.28 23.85
C THR A 442 -7.19 20.75 24.60
N TRP A 443 -6.86 22.04 24.56
CA TRP A 443 -5.59 22.55 25.12
C TRP A 443 -5.52 22.41 26.66
N GLN A 444 -4.34 22.06 27.17
CA GLN A 444 -4.02 21.97 28.59
C GLN A 444 -2.61 22.54 28.87
N ASP A 445 -2.49 23.37 29.91
CA ASP A 445 -1.21 23.87 30.46
C ASP A 445 -0.49 22.78 31.29
N GLY A 446 -0.44 21.54 30.77
CA GLY A 446 -0.27 20.31 31.53
C GLY A 446 1.15 20.01 32.03
N GLY A 447 2.15 20.76 31.57
CA GLY A 447 3.57 20.56 31.91
C GLY A 447 4.26 19.38 31.21
N ASP A 448 3.58 18.67 30.31
CA ASP A 448 4.18 17.69 29.41
C ASP A 448 4.66 18.38 28.12
N SER A 449 5.96 18.33 27.85
CA SER A 449 6.57 19.00 26.71
C SER A 449 6.35 18.29 25.36
N LEU A 450 5.77 17.08 25.36
CA LEU A 450 5.37 16.35 24.15
C LEU A 450 3.84 16.24 23.99
N TRP A 451 3.08 17.14 24.64
CA TRP A 451 1.64 17.27 24.43
C TRP A 451 1.33 18.06 23.15
N TRP A 452 0.46 17.54 22.28
CA TRP A 452 0.33 18.07 20.92
C TRP A 452 -0.40 19.40 20.75
N ALA A 453 -1.21 19.82 21.74
CA ALA A 453 -1.68 21.20 21.84
C ALA A 453 -0.72 22.02 22.71
N ALA A 454 0.35 22.54 22.12
CA ALA A 454 1.34 23.34 22.81
C ALA A 454 0.86 24.79 23.07
N ASP A 455 -0.10 25.29 22.27
CA ASP A 455 -0.60 26.67 22.32
C ASP A 455 -2.15 26.70 22.25
N PRO A 456 -2.86 27.60 22.97
CA PRO A 456 -4.32 27.65 22.96
C PRO A 456 -5.01 27.72 21.58
N LYS A 457 -4.37 28.25 20.52
CA LYS A 457 -4.91 28.19 19.14
C LYS A 457 -4.95 26.78 18.55
N ASP A 458 -4.16 25.85 19.08
CA ASP A 458 -4.17 24.44 18.69
C ASP A 458 -5.44 23.73 19.22
N SER A 459 -6.13 24.35 20.19
CA SER A 459 -7.35 23.84 20.82
C SER A 459 -8.55 23.85 19.88
N ALA A 460 -9.25 22.72 19.81
CA ALA A 460 -10.51 22.61 19.11
C ALA A 460 -11.61 23.55 19.63
N TYR A 461 -11.53 24.04 20.88
CA TYR A 461 -12.52 24.97 21.43
C TYR A 461 -12.57 26.33 20.71
N GLU A 462 -11.42 26.81 20.22
CA GLU A 462 -11.32 28.12 19.57
C GLU A 462 -11.87 28.09 18.13
N ARG A 463 -11.75 26.94 17.46
CA ARG A 463 -12.28 26.64 16.12
C ARG A 463 -13.79 26.89 16.03
N GLN A 464 -14.31 27.36 14.91
CA GLN A 464 -15.74 27.62 14.71
C GLN A 464 -16.46 26.39 14.15
N TYR A 465 -15.94 25.79 13.08
CA TYR A 465 -16.53 24.60 12.45
C TYR A 465 -16.24 23.34 13.25
N LEU A 466 -14.97 23.07 13.60
CA LEU A 466 -14.63 21.84 14.34
C LEU A 466 -15.26 21.77 15.73
N ALA A 467 -15.39 22.88 16.45
CA ALA A 467 -16.09 22.89 17.75
C ALA A 467 -17.60 22.62 17.61
N GLU A 468 -18.22 23.07 16.51
CA GLU A 468 -19.62 22.76 16.22
C GLU A 468 -19.79 21.28 15.90
N PHE A 469 -18.94 20.73 15.02
CA PHE A 469 -18.94 19.30 14.68
C PHE A 469 -18.70 18.40 15.90
N ARG A 470 -17.61 18.61 16.65
CA ARG A 470 -17.30 17.80 17.84
C ARG A 470 -18.30 18.01 18.97
N GLY A 471 -18.90 19.19 19.06
CA GLY A 471 -20.01 19.44 19.99
C GLY A 471 -21.27 18.65 19.69
N VAL A 472 -21.62 18.46 18.40
CA VAL A 472 -22.70 17.55 18.00
C VAL A 472 -22.34 16.10 18.32
N VAL A 473 -21.10 15.67 18.09
CA VAL A 473 -20.62 14.32 18.48
C VAL A 473 -20.72 14.12 20.00
N LYS A 474 -20.21 15.06 20.80
CA LYS A 474 -20.31 15.09 22.27
C LYS A 474 -21.77 14.96 22.74
N MET A 475 -22.70 15.66 22.09
CA MET A 475 -24.13 15.54 22.39
C MET A 475 -24.69 14.14 22.06
N LEU A 476 -24.32 13.54 20.93
CA LEU A 476 -24.81 12.23 20.52
C LEU A 476 -24.29 11.12 21.47
N VAL A 477 -23.00 11.17 21.83
CA VAL A 477 -22.39 10.28 22.82
C VAL A 477 -23.05 10.44 24.18
N HIS A 478 -23.17 11.67 24.70
CA HIS A 478 -23.81 11.94 26.00
C HIS A 478 -25.31 11.64 26.07
N GLN A 479 -25.96 11.36 24.95
CA GLN A 479 -27.37 10.95 24.89
C GLN A 479 -27.55 9.50 24.42
N HIS A 480 -26.45 8.76 24.25
CA HIS A 480 -26.40 7.37 23.80
C HIS A 480 -27.17 7.13 22.47
N ILE A 481 -27.09 8.11 21.56
CA ILE A 481 -27.72 8.06 20.23
C ILE A 481 -26.70 7.49 19.23
N PRO A 482 -26.91 6.28 18.67
CA PRO A 482 -26.02 5.74 17.65
C PRO A 482 -26.09 6.57 16.37
N PHE A 483 -24.92 6.93 15.83
CA PHE A 483 -24.78 7.84 14.70
C PHE A 483 -23.59 7.45 13.83
N GLU A 484 -23.56 7.91 12.58
CA GLU A 484 -22.35 7.86 11.74
C GLU A 484 -21.83 9.24 11.34
N SER A 485 -20.56 9.31 10.95
CA SER A 485 -20.04 10.42 10.17
C SER A 485 -20.29 10.18 8.68
N VAL A 486 -20.55 11.26 7.94
CA VAL A 486 -20.61 11.24 6.47
C VAL A 486 -19.65 12.30 5.93
N VAL A 487 -18.90 11.92 4.90
CA VAL A 487 -17.97 12.79 4.14
C VAL A 487 -18.10 12.50 2.66
N ASN A 488 -17.95 13.54 1.82
CA ASN A 488 -17.92 13.47 0.36
C ASN A 488 -18.87 12.40 -0.24
N PRO A 489 -20.19 12.48 0.03
CA PRO A 489 -21.16 11.53 -0.52
C PRO A 489 -21.17 11.63 -2.04
N ALA A 490 -21.04 10.50 -2.74
CA ALA A 490 -21.06 10.45 -4.20
C ALA A 490 -22.48 10.62 -4.77
N ASP A 491 -23.49 10.13 -4.06
CA ASP A 491 -24.91 10.28 -4.39
C ASP A 491 -25.81 10.27 -3.13
N SER A 492 -27.13 10.36 -3.32
CA SER A 492 -28.09 10.35 -2.21
C SER A 492 -28.33 8.97 -1.59
N ALA A 493 -27.91 7.88 -2.23
CA ALA A 493 -28.08 6.52 -1.71
C ALA A 493 -27.19 6.26 -0.50
N GLU A 494 -26.00 6.88 -0.43
CA GLU A 494 -25.19 6.92 0.80
C GLU A 494 -25.94 7.51 2.01
N LEU A 495 -26.95 8.37 1.78
CA LEU A 495 -27.73 9.02 2.83
C LEU A 495 -29.03 8.27 3.20
N LEU A 496 -29.51 7.36 2.35
CA LEU A 496 -30.78 6.65 2.55
C LEU A 496 -30.91 5.80 3.84
N PRO A 497 -29.82 5.26 4.46
CA PRO A 497 -29.94 4.56 5.74
C PRO A 497 -30.43 5.45 6.89
N TYR A 498 -30.16 6.76 6.83
CA TYR A 498 -30.36 7.68 7.94
C TYR A 498 -31.69 8.43 7.85
N GLU A 499 -32.45 8.45 8.95
CA GLU A 499 -33.70 9.23 9.03
C GLU A 499 -33.43 10.75 9.15
N THR A 500 -32.27 11.12 9.67
CA THR A 500 -31.79 12.51 9.77
C THR A 500 -30.30 12.61 9.47
N VAL A 501 -29.89 13.62 8.69
CA VAL A 501 -28.49 14.06 8.57
C VAL A 501 -28.33 15.44 9.21
N ILE A 502 -27.37 15.58 10.12
CA ILE A 502 -27.04 16.84 10.80
C ILE A 502 -25.92 17.54 10.03
N LEU A 503 -26.09 18.83 9.74
CA LEU A 503 -25.09 19.72 9.17
C LEU A 503 -24.61 20.70 10.26
N PRO A 504 -23.60 20.31 11.07
CA PRO A 504 -23.06 21.15 12.13
C PRO A 504 -22.31 22.34 11.54
N GLY A 505 -22.92 23.53 11.53
CA GLY A 505 -22.22 24.77 11.14
C GLY A 505 -21.69 24.83 9.70
N VAL A 506 -22.14 23.95 8.80
CA VAL A 506 -21.59 23.78 7.44
C VAL A 506 -21.81 25.05 6.61
N GLN A 507 -20.73 25.73 6.23
CA GLN A 507 -20.77 26.98 5.46
C GLN A 507 -20.32 26.80 4.01
N ALA A 508 -19.28 25.99 3.78
CA ALA A 508 -18.71 25.71 2.47
C ALA A 508 -19.15 24.33 1.99
N ILE A 509 -19.64 24.26 0.75
CA ILE A 509 -20.19 23.04 0.14
C ILE A 509 -20.17 23.17 -1.39
N SER A 510 -19.99 22.06 -2.11
CA SER A 510 -20.12 22.02 -3.57
C SER A 510 -21.58 22.05 -4.03
N ASP A 511 -21.81 22.45 -5.28
CA ASP A 511 -23.14 22.37 -5.91
C ASP A 511 -23.62 20.91 -6.04
N SER A 512 -22.69 19.96 -6.20
CA SER A 512 -22.92 18.51 -6.22
C SER A 512 -23.45 17.98 -4.89
N GLU A 513 -22.77 18.25 -3.77
CA GLU A 513 -23.23 17.84 -2.44
C GLU A 513 -24.56 18.52 -2.08
N ALA A 514 -24.72 19.79 -2.45
CA ALA A 514 -25.98 20.52 -2.25
C ALA A 514 -27.15 19.91 -3.07
N ALA A 515 -26.88 19.37 -4.27
CA ALA A 515 -27.86 18.62 -5.05
C ALA A 515 -28.19 17.25 -4.41
N ILE A 516 -27.18 16.55 -3.89
CA ILE A 516 -27.34 15.26 -3.19
C ILE A 516 -28.21 15.40 -1.94
N LEU A 517 -27.94 16.41 -1.10
CA LEU A 517 -28.75 16.72 0.09
C LEU A 517 -30.20 17.09 -0.28
N ARG A 518 -30.39 17.85 -1.38
CA ARG A 518 -31.71 18.19 -1.91
C ARG A 518 -32.47 16.96 -2.39
N GLN A 519 -31.81 16.02 -3.06
CA GLN A 519 -32.40 14.74 -3.47
C GLN A 519 -32.76 13.85 -2.28
N TYR A 520 -31.90 13.77 -1.26
CA TYR A 520 -32.17 13.06 -0.02
C TYR A 520 -33.42 13.61 0.70
N VAL A 521 -33.52 14.93 0.89
CA VAL A 521 -34.71 15.55 1.50
C VAL A 521 -35.95 15.37 0.63
N GLN A 522 -35.83 15.53 -0.69
CA GLN A 522 -36.96 15.30 -1.62
C GLN A 522 -37.56 13.90 -1.47
N ASN A 523 -36.73 12.90 -1.21
CA ASN A 523 -37.11 11.49 -1.04
C ASN A 523 -37.60 11.13 0.38
N GLY A 524 -37.70 12.08 1.31
CA GLY A 524 -38.21 11.87 2.68
C GLY A 524 -37.17 12.02 3.79
N GLY A 525 -35.90 12.22 3.43
CA GLY A 525 -34.82 12.51 4.38
C GLY A 525 -35.02 13.83 5.13
N LYS A 526 -34.35 13.96 6.28
CA LYS A 526 -34.51 15.13 7.16
C LYS A 526 -33.16 15.76 7.45
N LEU A 527 -33.09 17.09 7.47
CA LEU A 527 -31.87 17.80 7.85
C LEU A 527 -32.07 18.58 9.15
N ILE A 528 -31.03 18.57 10.00
CA ILE A 528 -30.86 19.56 11.06
C ILE A 528 -29.64 20.40 10.70
N ILE A 529 -29.79 21.70 10.52
CA ILE A 529 -28.73 22.61 10.08
C ILE A 529 -28.48 23.67 11.16
N THR A 530 -27.23 23.87 11.58
CA THR A 530 -26.87 24.87 12.60
C THR A 530 -25.97 25.98 12.06
N GLY A 531 -25.84 27.08 12.81
CA GLY A 531 -24.95 28.20 12.51
C GLY A 531 -25.55 29.29 11.59
N ALA A 532 -24.93 30.47 11.58
CA ALA A 532 -25.52 31.68 11.00
C ALA A 532 -25.33 31.88 9.49
N ASN A 533 -24.54 31.04 8.81
CA ASN A 533 -24.23 31.16 7.38
C ASN A 533 -24.35 29.80 6.64
N PRO A 534 -25.51 29.12 6.73
CA PRO A 534 -25.68 27.74 6.27
C PRO A 534 -25.49 27.62 4.76
N THR A 535 -24.45 26.90 4.31
CA THR A 535 -24.11 26.74 2.88
C THR A 535 -23.90 28.07 2.14
N GLY A 536 -23.37 29.08 2.84
CA GLY A 536 -23.15 30.43 2.30
C GLY A 536 -21.89 30.64 1.47
N LEU A 537 -20.99 29.65 1.40
CA LEU A 537 -19.75 29.62 0.62
C LEU A 537 -19.79 28.45 -0.37
N ASP A 538 -19.03 28.51 -1.46
CA ASP A 538 -18.78 27.37 -2.34
C ASP A 538 -17.67 26.45 -1.80
N GLN A 539 -17.33 25.39 -2.53
CA GLN A 539 -16.27 24.46 -2.17
C GLN A 539 -14.84 25.05 -2.22
N TYR A 540 -14.69 26.30 -2.63
CA TYR A 540 -13.44 27.07 -2.63
C TYR A 540 -13.55 28.31 -1.73
N GLY A 541 -14.40 28.25 -0.70
CA GLY A 541 -14.59 29.29 0.31
C GLY A 541 -15.12 30.62 -0.22
N THR A 542 -15.54 30.70 -1.49
CA THR A 542 -15.97 31.96 -2.11
C THR A 542 -17.42 32.25 -1.76
N ALA A 543 -17.71 33.49 -1.35
CA ALA A 543 -19.01 33.88 -0.85
C ALA A 543 -20.10 33.83 -1.94
N ARG A 544 -21.05 32.90 -1.79
CA ARG A 544 -22.21 32.78 -2.69
C ARG A 544 -23.16 33.97 -2.54
N ALA A 545 -23.82 34.36 -3.63
CA ALA A 545 -24.86 35.41 -3.61
C ALA A 545 -26.16 34.97 -2.90
N GLU A 546 -26.40 33.66 -2.82
CA GLU A 546 -27.53 33.01 -2.17
C GLU A 546 -27.03 31.71 -1.51
N TYR A 547 -27.71 31.20 -0.46
CA TYR A 547 -27.33 29.91 0.15
C TYR A 547 -27.54 28.75 -0.84
N ALA A 548 -26.61 27.78 -0.88
CA ALA A 548 -26.72 26.63 -1.79
C ALA A 548 -27.98 25.77 -1.53
N LEU A 549 -28.54 25.85 -0.32
CA LEU A 549 -29.76 25.17 0.13
C LEU A 549 -30.91 26.15 0.49
N ALA A 550 -30.93 27.37 -0.07
CA ALA A 550 -31.95 28.39 0.27
C ALA A 550 -33.42 27.93 0.09
N ASP A 551 -33.67 27.04 -0.88
CA ASP A 551 -34.96 26.41 -1.13
C ASP A 551 -35.34 25.37 -0.07
N LEU A 552 -34.37 24.57 0.41
CA LEU A 552 -34.58 23.66 1.54
C LEU A 552 -34.77 24.42 2.85
N LEU A 553 -33.99 25.49 3.07
CA LEU A 553 -34.07 26.37 4.24
C LEU A 553 -35.39 27.16 4.30
N GLY A 554 -35.94 27.54 3.14
CA GLY A 554 -37.15 28.35 3.04
C GLY A 554 -36.95 29.81 3.46
N PHE A 555 -35.72 30.33 3.31
CA PHE A 555 -35.35 31.75 3.43
C PHE A 555 -34.09 32.04 2.60
N SER A 556 -33.89 33.31 2.24
CA SER A 556 -32.78 33.79 1.41
C SER A 556 -31.71 34.53 2.22
N LYS A 557 -30.46 34.48 1.74
CA LYS A 557 -29.27 35.15 2.31
C LYS A 557 -29.36 36.67 2.32
N GLY A 558 -30.16 37.24 1.41
CA GLY A 558 -30.50 38.66 1.39
C GLY A 558 -31.67 39.07 2.30
N GLY A 559 -32.30 38.12 2.99
CA GLY A 559 -33.40 38.35 3.93
C GLY A 559 -32.95 38.39 5.40
N PRO A 560 -33.88 38.64 6.35
CA PRO A 560 -33.58 38.51 7.77
C PRO A 560 -33.31 37.04 8.14
N LEU A 561 -32.15 36.77 8.74
CA LEU A 561 -31.80 35.44 9.26
C LEU A 561 -32.74 35.07 10.42
N PRO A 562 -33.52 33.99 10.34
CA PRO A 562 -34.38 33.55 11.44
C PRO A 562 -33.55 32.86 12.53
N ALA A 563 -33.91 33.04 13.80
CA ALA A 563 -33.23 32.36 14.91
C ALA A 563 -33.43 30.84 14.87
N GLU A 564 -34.62 30.41 14.46
CA GLU A 564 -35.00 29.03 14.18
C GLU A 564 -36.02 28.99 13.03
N LYS A 565 -36.02 27.91 12.24
CA LYS A 565 -36.91 27.74 11.10
C LYS A 565 -37.17 26.25 10.83
N GLN A 566 -38.44 25.91 10.62
CA GLN A 566 -38.83 24.64 10.00
C GLN A 566 -39.32 24.88 8.57
N ASN A 567 -39.00 23.96 7.67
CA ASN A 567 -39.47 23.93 6.29
C ASN A 567 -39.70 22.48 5.81
N THR A 568 -40.49 22.30 4.75
CA THR A 568 -40.73 21.00 4.10
C THR A 568 -40.39 21.06 2.63
N PHE A 569 -39.77 20.01 2.08
CA PHE A 569 -39.35 19.95 0.69
C PHE A 569 -39.49 18.52 0.15
N GLY A 570 -40.23 18.34 -0.95
CA GLY A 570 -40.63 17.00 -1.39
C GLY A 570 -41.40 16.24 -0.29
N ALA A 571 -40.94 15.05 0.06
CA ALA A 571 -41.47 14.27 1.18
C ALA A 571 -40.78 14.55 2.53
N GLY A 572 -39.66 15.26 2.55
CA GLY A 572 -38.82 15.49 3.73
C GLY A 572 -38.96 16.87 4.36
N SER A 573 -38.13 17.13 5.37
CA SER A 573 -38.17 18.37 6.17
C SER A 573 -36.81 18.84 6.64
N VAL A 574 -36.65 20.16 6.79
CA VAL A 574 -35.45 20.79 7.35
C VAL A 574 -35.81 21.53 8.63
N LEU A 575 -35.01 21.31 9.68
CA LEU A 575 -34.92 22.14 10.87
C LEU A 575 -33.63 22.96 10.79
N PHE A 576 -33.72 24.26 11.03
CA PHE A 576 -32.60 25.19 11.02
C PHE A 576 -32.55 25.98 12.33
N TYR A 577 -31.34 26.18 12.87
CA TYR A 577 -31.04 27.04 14.01
C TYR A 577 -29.85 27.94 13.69
N SER A 578 -29.99 29.26 13.84
CA SER A 578 -28.88 30.18 13.55
C SER A 578 -27.73 30.13 14.56
N ALA A 579 -27.94 29.46 15.69
CA ALA A 579 -26.94 29.28 16.74
C ALA A 579 -26.05 28.07 16.47
N THR A 580 -24.80 28.15 16.91
CA THR A 580 -23.83 27.06 16.98
C THR A 580 -24.10 26.22 18.24
N LEU A 581 -25.08 25.31 18.16
CA LEU A 581 -25.54 24.52 19.29
C LEU A 581 -24.48 23.51 19.75
N GLY A 582 -23.76 22.91 18.81
CA GLY A 582 -22.63 22.03 19.10
C GLY A 582 -21.53 22.77 19.86
N LYS A 583 -21.01 23.89 19.33
CA LYS A 583 -19.90 24.65 19.92
C LYS A 583 -20.25 25.14 21.32
N ASN A 584 -21.47 25.64 21.53
CA ASN A 584 -21.96 26.02 22.86
C ASN A 584 -21.87 24.85 23.85
N TYR A 585 -22.27 23.64 23.45
CA TYR A 585 -22.18 22.46 24.30
C TYR A 585 -20.74 21.94 24.47
N PHE A 586 -19.92 21.99 23.42
CA PHE A 586 -18.51 21.59 23.46
C PHE A 586 -17.73 22.43 24.48
N VAL A 587 -17.73 23.75 24.27
CA VAL A 587 -16.92 24.73 25.03
C VAL A 587 -17.47 25.00 26.45
N SER A 588 -18.79 24.92 26.65
CA SER A 588 -19.40 25.39 27.92
C SER A 588 -20.41 24.43 28.57
N ASN A 589 -20.64 23.24 27.99
CA ASN A 589 -21.66 22.29 28.44
C ASN A 589 -23.07 22.90 28.54
N ASP A 590 -23.41 23.83 27.63
CA ASP A 590 -24.70 24.55 27.57
C ASP A 590 -25.90 23.59 27.52
N ALA A 591 -26.55 23.41 28.67
CA ALA A 591 -27.72 22.53 28.82
C ALA A 591 -28.92 22.97 27.94
N SER A 592 -29.00 24.24 27.54
CA SER A 592 -30.05 24.73 26.65
C SER A 592 -29.76 24.38 25.18
N ALA A 593 -28.48 24.33 24.79
CA ALA A 593 -28.07 23.81 23.48
C ALA A 593 -28.28 22.29 23.41
N LEU A 594 -27.87 21.56 24.46
CA LEU A 594 -28.13 20.12 24.64
C LEU A 594 -29.62 19.79 24.44
N GLN A 595 -30.51 20.48 25.17
CA GLN A 595 -31.96 20.24 25.11
C GLN A 595 -32.56 20.57 23.73
N LYS A 596 -32.07 21.62 23.06
CA LYS A 596 -32.58 22.02 21.73
C LYS A 596 -32.25 21.00 20.66
N LEU A 597 -30.98 20.63 20.51
CA LEU A 597 -30.57 19.72 19.45
C LEU A 597 -30.96 18.26 19.77
N SER A 598 -30.97 17.81 21.03
CA SER A 598 -31.54 16.48 21.36
C SER A 598 -33.05 16.42 21.09
N GLY A 599 -33.80 17.48 21.40
CA GLY A 599 -35.21 17.60 21.04
C GLY A 599 -35.46 17.64 19.53
N ALA A 600 -34.59 18.30 18.76
CA ALA A 600 -34.65 18.29 17.30
C ALA A 600 -34.40 16.89 16.73
N ILE A 601 -33.39 16.17 17.22
CA ILE A 601 -33.09 14.78 16.80
C ILE A 601 -34.25 13.85 17.14
N GLN A 602 -34.85 13.97 18.34
CA GLN A 602 -36.02 13.17 18.74
C GLN A 602 -37.28 13.49 17.91
N ALA A 603 -37.39 14.70 17.35
CA ALA A 603 -38.47 15.08 16.45
C ALA A 603 -38.26 14.57 15.00
N THR A 604 -37.04 14.20 14.61
CA THR A 604 -36.70 13.79 13.24
C THR A 604 -36.31 12.33 13.09
N SER A 605 -35.59 11.70 14.03
CA SER A 605 -35.16 10.29 13.94
C SER A 605 -35.77 9.39 15.02
N THR A 606 -36.12 8.18 14.60
CA THR A 606 -36.46 7.07 15.49
C THR A 606 -35.19 6.57 16.21
N ILE A 607 -35.10 6.77 17.53
CA ILE A 607 -34.01 6.21 18.33
C ILE A 607 -34.43 4.81 18.82
N PRO A 608 -33.76 3.72 18.38
CA PRO A 608 -34.24 2.35 18.62
C PRO A 608 -33.86 1.78 19.99
N LEU A 609 -33.07 2.51 20.80
CA LEU A 609 -32.49 2.04 22.05
C LEU A 609 -32.66 3.08 23.16
N THR A 610 -32.89 2.62 24.40
CA THR A 610 -32.75 3.45 25.61
C THR A 610 -31.93 2.71 26.67
N THR A 611 -31.20 3.47 27.50
CA THR A 611 -30.28 2.93 28.51
C THR A 611 -30.21 3.84 29.74
N ASN A 612 -29.57 3.37 30.80
CA ASN A 612 -29.22 4.14 32.00
C ASN A 612 -27.71 4.15 32.28
N ALA A 613 -26.87 3.95 31.25
CA ALA A 613 -25.43 4.04 31.33
C ALA A 613 -24.93 5.44 31.75
N ASP A 614 -23.66 5.54 32.16
CA ASP A 614 -22.98 6.84 32.26
C ASP A 614 -22.82 7.44 30.86
N ARG A 615 -22.80 8.77 30.74
CA ARG A 615 -22.57 9.50 29.48
C ARG A 615 -21.19 9.18 28.85
N ARG A 616 -20.25 8.62 29.63
CA ARG A 616 -18.92 8.13 29.23
C ARG A 616 -18.91 6.66 28.79
N VAL A 617 -20.04 6.15 28.33
CA VAL A 617 -20.12 4.89 27.59
C VAL A 617 -20.49 5.23 26.15
N HIS A 618 -19.60 4.92 25.20
CA HIS A 618 -19.88 5.02 23.77
C HIS A 618 -20.76 3.85 23.32
N PHE A 619 -21.67 4.08 22.36
CA PHE A 619 -22.63 3.09 21.86
C PHE A 619 -22.59 3.02 20.34
N GLU A 620 -22.35 1.82 19.81
CA GLU A 620 -22.46 1.51 18.39
C GLU A 620 -23.59 0.51 18.14
N LEU A 621 -24.25 0.63 16.98
CA LEU A 621 -25.43 -0.15 16.62
C LEU A 621 -25.37 -0.58 15.15
N SER A 622 -25.20 -1.88 14.93
CA SER A 622 -25.09 -2.50 13.60
C SER A 622 -26.01 -3.71 13.45
N GLN A 623 -26.16 -4.22 12.23
CA GLN A 623 -26.98 -5.36 11.87
C GLN A 623 -26.16 -6.35 11.04
N LEU A 624 -26.24 -7.65 11.38
CA LEU A 624 -25.68 -8.76 10.62
C LEU A 624 -26.77 -9.81 10.41
N GLY A 625 -27.36 -9.86 9.22
CA GLY A 625 -28.48 -10.77 8.92
C GLY A 625 -29.66 -10.62 9.90
N ASN A 626 -30.00 -11.72 10.59
CA ASN A 626 -31.04 -11.75 11.65
C ASN A 626 -30.51 -11.40 13.06
N GLN A 627 -29.41 -10.64 13.17
CA GLN A 627 -28.82 -10.24 14.44
C GLN A 627 -28.57 -8.73 14.51
N THR A 628 -28.96 -8.08 15.61
CA THR A 628 -28.49 -6.73 15.94
C THR A 628 -27.23 -6.84 16.80
N ILE A 629 -26.20 -6.09 16.42
CA ILE A 629 -24.92 -6.00 17.10
C ILE A 629 -24.88 -4.67 17.84
N LEU A 630 -24.51 -4.72 19.12
CA LEU A 630 -24.30 -3.55 19.97
C LEU A 630 -22.85 -3.59 20.47
N GLN A 631 -22.15 -2.46 20.40
CA GLN A 631 -20.81 -2.35 21.00
C GLN A 631 -20.77 -1.21 22.01
N PHE A 632 -20.05 -1.42 23.12
CA PHE A 632 -19.95 -0.47 24.22
C PHE A 632 -18.49 -0.25 24.62
N VAL A 633 -18.04 1.00 24.66
CA VAL A 633 -16.70 1.38 25.14
C VAL A 633 -16.83 2.31 26.35
N ASN A 634 -16.19 1.97 27.47
CA ASN A 634 -16.29 2.67 28.75
C ASN A 634 -15.04 3.53 29.02
N PHE A 635 -15.23 4.84 29.13
CA PHE A 635 -14.20 5.80 29.50
C PHE A 635 -14.55 6.57 30.80
N ILE A 636 -15.15 5.88 31.77
CA ILE A 636 -15.34 6.39 33.14
C ILE A 636 -14.03 6.29 33.93
N GLY A 637 -13.55 7.42 34.50
CA GLY A 637 -12.42 7.47 35.43
C GLY A 637 -11.04 7.56 34.77
N VAL A 638 -11.01 7.61 33.43
CA VAL A 638 -9.79 7.84 32.65
C VAL A 638 -9.27 9.28 32.75
N ASP A 639 -10.14 10.20 33.17
CA ASP A 639 -9.88 11.62 33.35
C ASP A 639 -8.81 11.87 34.44
N GLY A 640 -7.55 12.03 34.00
CA GLY A 640 -6.37 12.39 34.80
C GLY A 640 -5.84 11.33 35.79
N SER A 641 -6.68 10.39 36.25
CA SER A 641 -6.29 9.31 37.17
C SER A 641 -6.02 7.97 36.49
N PHE A 642 -6.31 7.88 35.20
CA PHE A 642 -6.32 6.68 34.37
C PHE A 642 -6.82 5.39 35.03
N THR A 643 -7.90 5.50 35.80
CA THR A 643 -8.49 4.36 36.53
C THR A 643 -9.84 4.01 35.94
N SER A 644 -9.86 3.08 34.98
CA SER A 644 -11.09 2.53 34.41
C SER A 644 -12.02 2.02 35.51
N VAL A 645 -13.23 2.58 35.59
CA VAL A 645 -14.25 2.17 36.57
C VAL A 645 -15.26 1.23 35.89
N PRO A 646 -15.29 -0.07 36.24
CA PRO A 646 -16.28 -0.99 35.71
C PRO A 646 -17.70 -0.56 36.06
N THR A 647 -18.62 -0.71 35.12
CA THR A 647 -20.01 -0.25 35.24
C THR A 647 -21.01 -1.37 34.93
N THR A 648 -22.27 -1.17 35.29
CA THR A 648 -23.37 -2.09 34.92
C THR A 648 -24.64 -1.29 34.69
N PHE A 649 -25.24 -1.48 33.51
CA PHE A 649 -26.40 -0.72 33.06
C PHE A 649 -27.40 -1.62 32.32
N SER A 650 -28.66 -1.16 32.25
CA SER A 650 -29.69 -1.79 31.43
C SER A 650 -29.70 -1.22 30.02
N VAL A 651 -30.03 -2.08 29.05
CA VAL A 651 -30.29 -1.72 27.65
C VAL A 651 -31.70 -2.19 27.32
N ASN A 652 -32.49 -1.30 26.70
CA ASN A 652 -33.82 -1.59 26.17
C ASN A 652 -33.80 -1.29 24.68
N LEU A 653 -33.81 -2.33 23.85
CA LEU A 653 -33.71 -2.25 22.40
C LEU A 653 -35.07 -2.57 21.76
N LYS A 654 -35.54 -1.77 20.79
CA LYS A 654 -36.73 -2.10 19.99
C LYS A 654 -36.49 -3.39 19.20
N ILE A 655 -37.37 -4.36 19.36
CA ILE A 655 -37.40 -5.58 18.53
C ILE A 655 -37.90 -5.18 17.13
N PRO A 656 -37.18 -5.52 16.04
CA PRO A 656 -37.63 -5.21 14.69
C PRO A 656 -39.03 -5.77 14.40
N ASP A 657 -39.79 -5.06 13.56
CA ASP A 657 -41.20 -5.39 13.34
C ASP A 657 -41.33 -6.77 12.66
N GLY A 658 -42.21 -7.62 13.18
CA GLY A 658 -42.37 -9.01 12.74
C GLY A 658 -41.35 -10.02 13.29
N LYS A 659 -40.29 -9.58 13.99
CA LYS A 659 -39.29 -10.48 14.60
C LYS A 659 -39.64 -10.87 16.05
N GLN A 660 -39.02 -11.95 16.52
CA GLN A 660 -39.00 -12.40 17.92
C GLN A 660 -37.54 -12.63 18.35
N VAL A 661 -37.20 -12.35 19.61
CA VAL A 661 -35.83 -12.58 20.13
C VAL A 661 -35.63 -14.05 20.46
N THR A 662 -34.57 -14.64 19.89
CA THR A 662 -34.15 -16.01 20.17
C THR A 662 -33.02 -16.10 21.20
N GLY A 663 -32.24 -15.03 21.37
CA GLY A 663 -31.21 -14.95 22.40
C GLY A 663 -30.52 -13.58 22.47
N VAL A 664 -29.94 -13.29 23.63
CA VAL A 664 -29.00 -12.17 23.84
C VAL A 664 -27.72 -12.76 24.45
N ALA A 665 -26.56 -12.38 23.94
CA ALA A 665 -25.27 -12.86 24.44
C ALA A 665 -24.16 -11.81 24.28
N VAL A 666 -23.11 -11.91 25.11
CA VAL A 666 -22.00 -10.96 25.21
C VAL A 666 -20.64 -11.61 25.00
N THR A 667 -19.71 -10.85 24.45
CA THR A 667 -18.27 -11.17 24.41
C THR A 667 -17.44 -9.91 24.64
N ALA A 668 -16.28 -10.08 25.26
CA ALA A 668 -15.33 -9.01 25.60
C ALA A 668 -13.92 -9.62 25.77
N PRO A 669 -12.84 -8.85 25.56
CA PRO A 669 -11.45 -9.33 25.73
C PRO A 669 -11.12 -9.86 27.15
N ASP A 670 -11.88 -9.45 28.17
CA ASP A 670 -11.68 -9.84 29.57
C ASP A 670 -12.40 -11.14 29.99
N LEU A 671 -13.28 -11.71 29.14
CA LEU A 671 -14.09 -12.86 29.54
C LEU A 671 -13.32 -14.18 29.39
N LEU A 672 -13.33 -15.00 30.44
CA LEU A 672 -12.65 -16.32 30.52
C LEU A 672 -13.01 -17.30 29.38
N SER A 673 -14.11 -17.03 28.67
CA SER A 673 -14.74 -17.83 27.64
C SER A 673 -14.79 -17.11 26.29
N MET A 674 -13.71 -16.39 25.91
CA MET A 674 -13.61 -15.63 24.63
C MET A 674 -14.13 -16.41 23.40
N LEU A 675 -13.88 -17.73 23.37
CA LEU A 675 -14.25 -18.67 22.30
C LEU A 675 -15.76 -18.83 22.05
N THR A 676 -16.63 -18.30 22.93
CA THR A 676 -18.09 -18.43 22.80
C THR A 676 -18.82 -17.19 23.29
N LEU A 677 -19.84 -16.74 22.56
CA LEU A 677 -20.79 -15.75 23.04
C LEU A 677 -21.46 -16.24 24.34
N ASN A 678 -21.36 -15.45 25.41
CA ASN A 678 -21.86 -15.79 26.74
C ASN A 678 -23.32 -15.31 26.89
N PRO A 679 -24.29 -16.19 27.14
CA PRO A 679 -25.69 -15.78 27.27
C PRO A 679 -25.92 -14.72 28.35
N LEU A 680 -26.73 -13.72 28.04
CA LEU A 680 -27.25 -12.74 29.01
C LEU A 680 -28.72 -13.04 29.32
N ASP A 681 -29.11 -12.87 30.58
CA ASP A 681 -30.52 -12.85 30.96
C ASP A 681 -31.22 -11.66 30.31
N PHE A 682 -32.32 -11.92 29.60
CA PHE A 682 -33.13 -10.90 28.94
C PHE A 682 -34.62 -11.11 29.20
N THR A 683 -35.39 -10.05 29.04
CA THR A 683 -36.86 -10.06 29.07
C THR A 683 -37.40 -9.35 27.82
N THR A 684 -38.62 -9.69 27.40
CA THR A 684 -39.28 -9.07 26.26
C THR A 684 -40.64 -8.51 26.67
N SER A 685 -40.91 -7.26 26.30
CA SER A 685 -42.13 -6.54 26.66
C SER A 685 -42.35 -5.36 25.71
N ASN A 686 -43.59 -5.04 25.35
CA ASN A 686 -43.95 -3.85 24.56
C ASN A 686 -43.12 -3.64 23.27
N GLN A 687 -42.82 -4.70 22.52
CA GLN A 687 -41.94 -4.70 21.34
C GLN A 687 -40.49 -4.23 21.63
N GLN A 688 -40.02 -4.40 22.86
CA GLN A 688 -38.63 -4.17 23.29
C GLN A 688 -38.05 -5.43 23.95
N VAL A 689 -36.73 -5.54 23.89
CA VAL A 689 -35.92 -6.50 24.66
C VAL A 689 -35.04 -5.76 25.65
N SER A 690 -35.08 -6.21 26.91
CA SER A 690 -34.44 -5.58 28.05
C SER A 690 -33.46 -6.54 28.72
N PHE A 691 -32.20 -6.16 28.82
CA PHE A 691 -31.10 -6.94 29.42
C PHE A 691 -30.09 -6.01 30.13
N ASN A 692 -29.24 -6.58 30.98
CA ASN A 692 -28.16 -5.84 31.65
C ASN A 692 -26.80 -6.17 31.04
N VAL A 693 -25.95 -5.16 30.91
CA VAL A 693 -24.55 -5.28 30.46
C VAL A 693 -23.64 -4.91 31.62
N ALA A 694 -22.73 -5.80 31.99
CA ALA A 694 -21.58 -5.48 32.84
C ALA A 694 -20.38 -5.19 31.93
N LEU A 695 -19.73 -4.04 32.12
CA LEU A 695 -18.74 -3.50 31.21
C LEU A 695 -17.49 -3.06 31.99
N ASN A 696 -16.33 -3.64 31.68
CA ASN A 696 -15.03 -3.14 32.16
C ASN A 696 -14.57 -1.99 31.26
N ARG A 697 -13.97 -2.30 30.10
CA ARG A 697 -13.56 -1.32 29.08
C ARG A 697 -14.31 -1.45 27.76
N TYR A 698 -14.44 -2.67 27.25
CA TYR A 698 -15.05 -2.94 25.94
C TYR A 698 -15.92 -4.20 26.00
N ALA A 699 -17.10 -4.17 25.38
CA ALA A 699 -17.94 -5.35 25.18
C ALA A 699 -18.77 -5.26 23.90
N LEU A 700 -19.04 -6.41 23.29
CA LEU A 700 -19.90 -6.60 22.14
C LEU A 700 -21.06 -7.53 22.53
N VAL A 701 -22.30 -7.09 22.28
CA VAL A 701 -23.53 -7.86 22.51
C VAL A 701 -24.21 -8.17 21.20
N VAL A 702 -24.63 -9.43 21.05
CA VAL A 702 -25.38 -9.95 19.91
C VAL A 702 -26.81 -10.25 20.36
N VAL A 703 -27.79 -9.56 19.78
CA VAL A 703 -29.22 -9.84 19.93
C VAL A 703 -29.67 -10.60 18.69
N SER A 704 -30.02 -11.88 18.84
CA SER A 704 -30.45 -12.74 17.73
C SER A 704 -31.97 -12.81 17.64
N TYR A 705 -32.48 -12.88 16.41
CA TYR A 705 -33.91 -12.93 16.11
C TYR A 705 -34.31 -14.13 15.24
N SER A 706 -35.59 -14.49 15.32
CA SER A 706 -36.30 -15.29 14.32
C SER A 706 -37.52 -14.51 13.79
N ASP A 707 -38.10 -14.99 12.70
CA ASP A 707 -39.40 -14.49 12.24
C ASP A 707 -40.53 -14.96 13.15
N GLY A 708 -41.40 -14.03 13.54
CA GLY A 708 -42.52 -14.29 14.44
C GLY A 708 -43.58 -15.17 13.78
N SER A 709 -44.04 -16.18 14.50
CA SER A 709 -45.01 -17.18 14.03
C SER A 709 -46.43 -16.60 13.85
N SER A 710 -46.62 -15.83 12.78
CA SER A 710 -47.94 -15.48 12.27
C SER A 710 -48.65 -16.73 11.73
N GLY A 711 -49.65 -17.22 12.45
CA GLY A 711 -50.40 -18.40 12.04
C GLY A 711 -51.25 -18.13 10.79
N GLY A 712 -51.01 -18.86 9.70
CA GLY A 712 -51.83 -18.81 8.50
C GLY A 712 -51.12 -18.57 7.17
N GLY A 713 -49.78 -18.53 7.13
CA GLY A 713 -49.01 -18.69 5.89
C GLY A 713 -48.74 -20.17 5.60
N THR A 714 -48.70 -20.57 4.32
CA THR A 714 -47.98 -21.79 3.92
C THR A 714 -46.50 -21.62 4.26
N PRO A 715 -45.80 -22.64 4.80
CA PRO A 715 -44.42 -22.49 5.23
C PRO A 715 -43.55 -21.97 4.10
N THR A 716 -42.82 -20.89 4.37
CA THR A 716 -41.79 -20.36 3.46
C THR A 716 -40.67 -21.39 3.40
N ASN A 717 -40.42 -21.94 2.20
CA ASN A 717 -39.34 -22.89 1.99
C ASN A 717 -38.00 -22.17 2.11
N ASN A 718 -37.16 -22.57 3.08
CA ASN A 718 -35.78 -22.08 3.10
C ASN A 718 -34.95 -22.91 2.11
N PRO A 719 -34.16 -22.29 1.21
CA PRO A 719 -33.30 -23.04 0.32
C PRO A 719 -32.29 -23.90 1.10
N PRO A 720 -31.93 -25.09 0.61
CA PRO A 720 -30.99 -25.99 1.28
C PRO A 720 -29.59 -25.36 1.37
N VAL A 721 -28.74 -25.85 2.26
CA VAL A 721 -27.33 -25.45 2.34
C VAL A 721 -26.48 -26.47 1.58
N ALA A 722 -26.03 -26.10 0.39
CA ALA A 722 -25.08 -26.88 -0.40
C ALA A 722 -23.72 -27.01 0.32
N ALA A 723 -23.29 -28.23 0.62
CA ALA A 723 -22.00 -28.52 1.24
C ALA A 723 -21.48 -29.90 0.84
N PHE A 724 -20.16 -30.06 0.74
CA PHE A 724 -19.56 -31.35 0.45
C PHE A 724 -18.13 -31.46 0.99
N SER A 725 -17.63 -32.70 1.00
CA SER A 725 -16.24 -33.05 1.28
C SER A 725 -15.66 -33.91 0.15
N THR A 726 -14.35 -33.83 -0.04
CA THR A 726 -13.66 -34.40 -1.20
C THR A 726 -12.47 -35.25 -0.77
N ALA A 727 -12.38 -36.47 -1.27
CA ALA A 727 -11.26 -37.39 -1.04
C ALA A 727 -10.68 -37.89 -2.37
N CYS A 728 -9.51 -37.36 -2.74
CA CYS A 728 -8.84 -37.67 -4.00
C CYS A 728 -7.72 -38.70 -3.84
N THR A 729 -7.62 -39.63 -4.79
CA THR A 729 -6.47 -40.48 -5.04
C THR A 729 -6.05 -40.25 -6.48
N ASP A 730 -4.87 -39.66 -6.66
CA ASP A 730 -4.33 -39.26 -7.95
C ASP A 730 -5.28 -38.33 -8.74
N LEU A 731 -5.76 -38.76 -9.91
CA LEU A 731 -6.73 -38.02 -10.73
C LEU A 731 -8.20 -38.36 -10.40
N THR A 732 -8.46 -39.31 -9.50
CA THR A 732 -9.81 -39.75 -9.14
C THR A 732 -10.22 -39.16 -7.79
N CYS A 733 -11.28 -38.34 -7.77
CA CYS A 733 -11.85 -37.78 -6.55
C CYS A 733 -13.22 -38.39 -6.26
N ASN A 734 -13.41 -38.80 -5.00
CA ASN A 734 -14.70 -39.16 -4.46
C ASN A 734 -15.27 -37.95 -3.73
N PHE A 735 -16.39 -37.45 -4.20
CA PHE A 735 -17.11 -36.34 -3.60
C PHE A 735 -18.24 -36.89 -2.74
N THR A 736 -18.32 -36.42 -1.50
CA THR A 736 -19.35 -36.84 -0.54
C THR A 736 -20.19 -35.64 -0.19
N ASP A 737 -21.47 -35.69 -0.55
CA ASP A 737 -22.47 -34.73 -0.13
C ASP A 737 -22.54 -34.64 1.40
N THR A 738 -22.51 -33.42 1.91
CA THR A 738 -22.74 -33.09 3.32
C THR A 738 -23.75 -31.94 3.44
N SER A 739 -24.55 -31.72 2.41
CA SER A 739 -25.57 -30.67 2.35
C SER A 739 -26.69 -30.94 3.36
N SER A 740 -27.40 -29.90 3.76
CA SER A 740 -28.51 -29.99 4.69
C SER A 740 -29.70 -29.15 4.26
N ASP A 741 -30.87 -29.50 4.78
CA ASP A 741 -32.13 -28.77 4.61
C ASP A 741 -32.75 -28.64 6.02
N SER A 742 -33.26 -27.45 6.35
CA SER A 742 -33.79 -27.11 7.68
C SER A 742 -35.27 -27.44 7.88
N ASP A 743 -36.03 -27.55 6.80
CA ASP A 743 -37.50 -27.66 6.82
C ASP A 743 -38.06 -28.68 5.82
N GLY A 744 -37.21 -29.23 4.94
CA GLY A 744 -37.53 -30.30 4.00
C GLY A 744 -36.48 -31.42 3.96
N SER A 745 -36.09 -31.76 2.74
CA SER A 745 -35.16 -32.82 2.36
C SER A 745 -34.67 -32.57 0.93
N ILE A 746 -33.39 -32.81 0.68
CA ILE A 746 -32.79 -32.67 -0.65
C ILE A 746 -33.25 -33.83 -1.55
N VAL A 747 -33.72 -33.51 -2.75
CA VAL A 747 -34.26 -34.48 -3.73
C VAL A 747 -33.49 -34.53 -5.05
N ALA A 748 -32.64 -33.54 -5.33
CA ALA A 748 -31.75 -33.56 -6.48
C ALA A 748 -30.39 -32.91 -6.17
N TRP A 749 -29.36 -33.43 -6.86
CA TRP A 749 -27.98 -32.97 -6.82
C TRP A 749 -27.53 -32.77 -8.26
N SER A 750 -26.73 -31.74 -8.50
CA SER A 750 -26.10 -31.45 -9.80
C SER A 750 -24.69 -30.93 -9.55
N TRP A 751 -23.72 -31.72 -9.99
CA TRP A 751 -22.30 -31.43 -9.91
C TRP A 751 -21.79 -30.90 -11.25
N ASP A 752 -20.98 -29.84 -11.21
CA ASP A 752 -20.05 -29.47 -12.28
C ASP A 752 -18.64 -29.67 -11.71
N PHE A 753 -17.79 -30.44 -12.41
CA PHE A 753 -16.43 -30.70 -11.92
C PHE A 753 -15.42 -29.64 -12.37
N GLY A 754 -15.82 -28.64 -13.17
CA GLY A 754 -14.94 -27.58 -13.65
C GLY A 754 -14.02 -28.00 -14.81
N ASP A 755 -14.15 -29.23 -15.31
CA ASP A 755 -13.48 -29.77 -16.51
C ASP A 755 -14.42 -29.91 -17.72
N GLY A 756 -15.65 -29.39 -17.60
CA GLY A 756 -16.72 -29.52 -18.60
C GLY A 756 -17.56 -30.80 -18.47
N THR A 757 -17.33 -31.61 -17.43
CA THR A 757 -18.17 -32.78 -17.11
C THR A 757 -19.02 -32.56 -15.85
N THR A 758 -20.15 -33.27 -15.78
CA THR A 758 -21.19 -33.07 -14.76
C THR A 758 -21.74 -34.40 -14.24
N SER A 759 -22.33 -34.42 -13.04
CA SER A 759 -23.01 -35.61 -12.48
C SER A 759 -24.27 -35.24 -11.71
N SER A 760 -25.27 -36.13 -11.68
CA SER A 760 -26.50 -35.98 -10.87
C SER A 760 -26.62 -36.99 -9.74
N GLN A 761 -25.51 -37.61 -9.33
CA GLN A 761 -25.46 -38.50 -8.16
C GLN A 761 -25.27 -37.66 -6.89
N GLN A 762 -25.78 -38.12 -5.75
CA GLN A 762 -25.56 -37.47 -4.46
C GLN A 762 -24.06 -37.36 -4.13
N SER A 763 -23.36 -38.50 -4.11
CA SER A 763 -21.92 -38.59 -3.80
C SER A 763 -21.17 -39.28 -4.95
N PRO A 764 -20.76 -38.54 -6.00
CA PRO A 764 -20.12 -39.11 -7.19
C PRO A 764 -18.64 -39.42 -6.99
N SER A 765 -18.13 -40.36 -7.78
CA SER A 765 -16.70 -40.50 -8.05
C SER A 765 -16.42 -39.97 -9.46
N HIS A 766 -15.45 -39.07 -9.60
CA HIS A 766 -15.03 -38.50 -10.89
C HIS A 766 -13.54 -38.69 -11.12
N THR A 767 -13.11 -38.81 -12.38
CA THR A 767 -11.70 -38.92 -12.76
C THR A 767 -11.37 -37.88 -13.81
N PHE A 768 -10.56 -36.91 -13.41
CA PHE A 768 -10.13 -35.80 -14.26
C PHE A 768 -9.18 -36.27 -15.36
N ALA A 769 -9.28 -35.69 -16.55
CA ALA A 769 -8.44 -36.07 -17.70
C ALA A 769 -6.94 -35.70 -17.54
N ALA A 770 -6.63 -34.73 -16.68
CA ALA A 770 -5.27 -34.26 -16.41
C ALA A 770 -5.13 -33.73 -14.97
N GLY A 771 -3.89 -33.61 -14.50
CA GLY A 771 -3.58 -32.90 -13.26
C GLY A 771 -3.82 -31.40 -13.41
N GLY A 772 -4.42 -30.77 -12.41
CA GLY A 772 -4.82 -29.37 -12.45
C GLY A 772 -5.64 -28.97 -11.23
N THR A 773 -5.95 -27.69 -11.11
CA THR A 773 -6.90 -27.17 -10.11
C THR A 773 -8.23 -26.87 -10.80
N TYR A 774 -9.29 -27.53 -10.37
CA TYR A 774 -10.60 -27.43 -11.00
C TYR A 774 -11.63 -26.84 -10.02
N PRO A 775 -12.48 -25.88 -10.46
CA PRO A 775 -13.56 -25.33 -9.66
C PRO A 775 -14.75 -26.29 -9.64
N VAL A 776 -14.81 -27.17 -8.64
CA VAL A 776 -15.92 -28.12 -8.49
C VAL A 776 -17.08 -27.43 -7.78
N ALA A 777 -18.28 -27.50 -8.36
CA ALA A 777 -19.52 -26.96 -7.82
C ALA A 777 -20.54 -28.07 -7.57
N LEU A 778 -21.19 -28.03 -6.40
CA LEU A 778 -22.39 -28.80 -6.09
C LEU A 778 -23.58 -27.85 -6.00
N THR A 779 -24.59 -28.05 -6.84
CA THR A 779 -25.94 -27.50 -6.69
C THR A 779 -26.87 -28.57 -6.08
N VAL A 780 -27.62 -28.22 -5.04
CA VAL A 780 -28.68 -29.09 -4.46
C VAL A 780 -30.05 -28.45 -4.55
N THR A 781 -31.09 -29.27 -4.64
CA THR A 781 -32.49 -28.86 -4.73
C THR A 781 -33.35 -29.59 -3.70
N ASP A 782 -34.18 -28.87 -2.96
CA ASP A 782 -35.10 -29.40 -1.94
C ASP A 782 -36.41 -29.97 -2.51
N ASN A 783 -37.20 -30.66 -1.67
CA ASN A 783 -38.49 -31.24 -2.04
C ASN A 783 -39.62 -30.22 -2.36
N ASN A 784 -39.37 -28.92 -2.23
CA ASN A 784 -40.31 -27.83 -2.57
C ASN A 784 -39.85 -27.03 -3.81
N GLY A 785 -38.62 -27.25 -4.28
CA GLY A 785 -38.08 -26.74 -5.54
C GLY A 785 -37.14 -25.53 -5.45
N ALA A 786 -36.66 -25.11 -4.26
CA ALA A 786 -35.57 -24.13 -4.20
C ALA A 786 -34.20 -24.81 -4.28
N SER A 787 -33.16 -24.06 -4.62
CA SER A 787 -31.82 -24.61 -4.88
C SER A 787 -30.72 -23.65 -4.47
N THR A 788 -29.57 -24.18 -4.05
CA THR A 788 -28.35 -23.42 -3.77
C THR A 788 -27.13 -24.14 -4.34
N THR A 789 -26.03 -23.41 -4.50
CA THR A 789 -24.77 -23.92 -5.06
C THR A 789 -23.60 -23.57 -4.15
N SER A 790 -22.66 -24.50 -4.00
CA SER A 790 -21.41 -24.32 -3.27
C SER A 790 -20.24 -24.79 -4.14
N SER A 791 -19.17 -24.01 -4.20
CA SER A 791 -18.06 -24.23 -5.13
C SER A 791 -16.70 -24.21 -4.41
N GLN A 792 -15.82 -25.15 -4.73
CA GLN A 792 -14.48 -25.27 -4.15
C GLN A 792 -13.44 -25.61 -5.23
N ASN A 793 -12.28 -24.95 -5.17
CA ASN A 793 -11.15 -25.29 -6.02
C ASN A 793 -10.43 -26.54 -5.47
N HIS A 794 -10.34 -27.59 -6.27
CA HIS A 794 -9.65 -28.83 -5.91
C HIS A 794 -8.50 -29.14 -6.87
N THR A 795 -7.30 -29.30 -6.31
CA THR A 795 -6.09 -29.66 -7.06
C THR A 795 -5.90 -31.17 -7.10
N VAL A 796 -6.05 -31.76 -8.28
CA VAL A 796 -5.73 -33.17 -8.55
C VAL A 796 -4.36 -33.30 -9.21
N ARG A 797 -3.67 -34.41 -8.97
CA ARG A 797 -2.30 -34.64 -9.43
C ARG A 797 -2.16 -36.06 -9.98
N PRO A 798 -1.42 -36.30 -11.06
CA PRO A 798 -1.18 -37.66 -11.54
C PRO A 798 -0.46 -38.51 -10.49
N ALA A 799 -0.65 -39.82 -10.55
CA ALA A 799 -0.05 -40.78 -9.61
C ALA A 799 1.48 -40.65 -9.59
N ILE A 800 2.04 -40.34 -8.41
CA ILE A 800 3.49 -40.37 -8.21
C ILE A 800 3.87 -41.82 -7.84
N CYS A 801 4.55 -42.52 -8.76
CA CYS A 801 5.04 -43.88 -8.54
C CYS A 801 6.16 -43.94 -7.49
N ASN A 802 5.81 -43.84 -6.21
CA ASN A 802 6.74 -43.96 -5.09
C ASN A 802 6.84 -45.42 -4.59
N SER A 803 7.85 -46.14 -5.07
CA SER A 803 8.38 -47.33 -4.39
C SER A 803 9.87 -47.16 -4.08
N LEU A 804 10.15 -47.00 -2.79
CA LEU A 804 11.43 -46.91 -2.08
C LEU A 804 12.43 -48.04 -2.42
N PRO A 805 13.73 -47.97 -2.01
CA PRO A 805 14.63 -46.81 -1.89
C PRO A 805 16.09 -47.10 -2.39
N THR A 806 16.95 -46.08 -2.35
CA THR A 806 18.44 -46.11 -2.41
C THR A 806 19.16 -46.55 -3.71
N ASN A 807 20.20 -45.77 -4.05
CA ASN A 807 21.41 -46.09 -4.82
C ASN A 807 21.35 -46.27 -6.36
N SER A 808 21.96 -45.28 -7.04
CA SER A 808 22.59 -45.31 -8.38
C SER A 808 21.68 -45.41 -9.63
N PRO A 809 22.14 -44.95 -10.82
CA PRO A 809 21.25 -44.56 -11.91
C PRO A 809 21.22 -45.53 -13.11
N GLU A 810 20.04 -45.68 -13.73
CA GLU A 810 19.86 -45.95 -15.18
C GLU A 810 18.38 -45.72 -15.57
N TYR A 811 17.92 -46.22 -16.74
CA TYR A 811 16.91 -45.56 -17.61
C TYR A 811 16.05 -46.66 -18.32
N ILE A 812 14.83 -46.50 -18.90
CA ILE A 812 14.06 -45.37 -19.50
C ILE A 812 12.53 -45.71 -19.59
N GLN A 813 11.71 -44.74 -20.05
CA GLN A 813 10.59 -44.87 -21.03
C GLN A 813 9.10 -44.77 -20.58
N MET A 814 8.31 -44.06 -21.41
CA MET A 814 6.83 -43.92 -21.39
C MET A 814 6.21 -44.84 -22.49
N CYS A 815 4.97 -45.32 -22.47
CA CYS A 815 3.66 -44.62 -22.54
C CYS A 815 2.48 -45.60 -22.19
N GLY A 816 1.21 -45.19 -22.39
CA GLY A 816 -0.01 -46.02 -22.18
C GLY A 816 -0.15 -47.25 -23.09
N ILE A 817 -1.28 -47.99 -23.15
CA ILE A 817 -2.71 -47.60 -23.10
C ILE A 817 -3.58 -48.74 -22.49
N CYS A 818 -4.84 -48.46 -22.09
CA CYS A 818 -5.92 -49.40 -21.71
C CYS A 818 -6.39 -50.39 -22.82
N PRO A 819 -7.22 -51.42 -22.53
CA PRO A 819 -7.34 -52.25 -21.32
C PRO A 819 -7.26 -53.78 -21.68
N PRO A 820 -8.10 -54.77 -21.25
CA PRO A 820 -7.58 -56.13 -21.00
C PRO A 820 -7.71 -57.16 -22.14
N ALA A 821 -6.70 -58.04 -22.30
CA ALA A 821 -6.85 -59.39 -22.84
C ALA A 821 -5.68 -60.34 -22.43
N SER A 822 -6.02 -61.57 -22.01
CA SER A 822 -5.19 -62.80 -22.01
C SER A 822 -3.73 -62.80 -21.49
N TYR A 823 -3.53 -63.49 -20.35
CA TYR A 823 -2.32 -64.28 -20.00
C TYR A 823 -1.98 -65.35 -21.09
N PRO A 824 -0.78 -66.02 -21.13
CA PRO A 824 0.21 -66.22 -20.04
C PRO A 824 1.73 -66.19 -20.43
N ILE A 825 2.58 -66.57 -19.45
CA ILE A 825 3.98 -67.09 -19.52
C ILE A 825 5.12 -66.05 -19.46
N CYS A 826 6.14 -66.40 -18.65
CA CYS A 826 7.32 -65.59 -18.32
C CYS A 826 8.54 -65.87 -19.23
N GLY A 827 9.44 -64.90 -19.37
CA GLY A 827 10.79 -65.05 -19.91
C GLY A 827 11.66 -63.86 -19.53
N ASN A 828 12.92 -64.09 -19.13
CA ASN A 828 13.82 -63.05 -18.59
C ASN A 828 14.94 -62.66 -19.56
N VAL A 829 15.37 -61.38 -19.44
CA VAL A 829 16.64 -60.74 -19.84
C VAL A 829 17.10 -60.78 -21.32
N ASP A 830 17.21 -59.62 -21.97
CA ASP A 830 18.48 -58.85 -22.11
C ASP A 830 18.29 -57.53 -22.91
N ASN A 831 19.17 -56.53 -22.66
CA ASN A 831 19.12 -55.08 -22.99
C ASN A 831 18.55 -54.56 -24.35
N PRO A 832 17.88 -53.38 -24.35
CA PRO A 832 17.61 -52.53 -25.53
C PRO A 832 18.54 -51.28 -25.68
N PRO A 833 18.60 -50.64 -26.87
CA PRO A 833 19.32 -49.37 -27.15
C PRO A 833 18.45 -48.09 -26.92
N PRO A 834 19.04 -46.87 -26.92
CA PRO A 834 18.35 -45.64 -26.51
C PRO A 834 17.38 -45.02 -27.55
N PRO A 835 16.49 -44.08 -27.14
CA PRO A 835 15.39 -43.53 -27.94
C PRO A 835 15.63 -42.08 -28.44
N ASN A 836 14.80 -41.65 -29.40
CA ASN A 836 14.82 -40.29 -29.97
C ASN A 836 13.88 -39.32 -29.18
N PRO A 837 14.09 -37.99 -29.28
CA PRO A 837 13.41 -36.98 -28.45
C PRO A 837 12.03 -36.52 -28.98
N THR A 838 11.29 -35.82 -28.10
CA THR A 838 10.01 -35.14 -28.37
C THR A 838 10.17 -33.81 -29.16
N PRO A 839 9.08 -33.26 -29.75
CA PRO A 839 9.14 -32.03 -30.56
C PRO A 839 9.37 -30.76 -29.73
N ALA A 840 9.96 -29.74 -30.37
CA ALA A 840 10.21 -28.43 -29.77
C ALA A 840 9.02 -27.46 -29.88
N ALA A 841 9.03 -26.43 -29.04
CA ALA A 841 8.09 -25.30 -29.10
C ALA A 841 8.26 -24.46 -30.38
N PRO A 842 7.22 -23.75 -30.85
CA PRO A 842 7.34 -22.82 -31.97
C PRO A 842 8.28 -21.65 -31.63
N VAL A 843 9.01 -21.16 -32.64
CA VAL A 843 9.97 -20.06 -32.46
C VAL A 843 9.30 -18.74 -32.86
N ILE A 844 9.44 -17.73 -32.00
CA ILE A 844 8.92 -16.37 -32.17
C ILE A 844 10.02 -15.49 -32.77
N TYR A 845 9.64 -14.67 -33.74
CA TYR A 845 10.48 -13.72 -34.48
C TYR A 845 9.86 -12.33 -34.44
N TYR A 846 10.71 -11.31 -34.51
CA TYR A 846 10.31 -9.89 -34.57
C TYR A 846 10.75 -9.29 -35.91
N PRO A 847 9.84 -8.67 -36.69
CA PRO A 847 10.15 -8.22 -38.05
C PRO A 847 11.07 -7.01 -38.05
N LYS A 848 11.99 -6.94 -39.02
CA LYS A 848 13.01 -5.88 -39.08
C LYS A 848 12.66 -4.84 -40.15
N ASN A 849 12.88 -3.57 -39.80
CA ASN A 849 12.65 -2.41 -40.66
C ASN A 849 11.15 -2.11 -40.94
N VAL A 850 10.37 -1.82 -39.89
CA VAL A 850 9.04 -1.22 -40.06
C VAL A 850 9.19 0.19 -40.64
N THR A 851 8.49 0.46 -41.73
CA THR A 851 8.36 1.77 -42.38
C THR A 851 6.90 2.22 -42.32
N VAL A 852 6.62 3.25 -41.53
CA VAL A 852 5.28 3.86 -41.45
C VAL A 852 5.16 4.97 -42.50
N THR A 853 3.99 5.11 -43.11
CA THR A 853 3.71 6.15 -44.10
C THR A 853 2.27 6.63 -43.94
N THR A 854 2.06 7.94 -43.98
CA THR A 854 0.71 8.52 -43.94
C THR A 854 -0.06 8.15 -45.19
N GLY A 855 -1.36 7.85 -45.04
CA GLY A 855 -2.21 7.50 -46.18
C GLY A 855 -2.33 8.69 -47.15
N MET A 856 -2.26 8.43 -48.46
CA MET A 856 -2.44 9.49 -49.46
C MET A 856 -3.93 9.78 -49.72
N TYR A 857 -4.63 10.10 -48.63
CA TYR A 857 -5.86 10.87 -48.61
C TYR A 857 -5.61 12.01 -47.61
N ASP A 858 -6.00 13.24 -47.98
CA ASP A 858 -5.89 14.42 -47.10
C ASP A 858 -6.65 14.23 -45.77
N TRP A 859 -6.59 15.27 -44.91
CA TRP A 859 -7.48 15.51 -43.75
C TRP A 859 -7.00 15.12 -42.35
N GLY A 860 -5.69 14.88 -42.16
CA GLY A 860 -5.08 14.81 -40.83
C GLY A 860 -3.60 15.20 -40.83
N THR A 861 -3.08 15.66 -39.69
CA THR A 861 -1.65 15.94 -39.49
C THR A 861 -1.06 15.03 -38.42
N MET A 862 0.07 14.40 -38.72
CA MET A 862 0.87 13.57 -37.82
C MET A 862 2.24 14.24 -37.69
N GLU A 863 2.70 14.53 -36.47
CA GLU A 863 3.83 15.46 -36.28
C GLU A 863 5.18 14.74 -36.11
N SER A 864 5.20 13.57 -35.45
CA SER A 864 6.42 12.76 -35.32
C SER A 864 6.14 11.28 -34.95
N PHE A 865 7.11 10.43 -35.26
CA PHE A 865 7.11 8.98 -35.07
C PHE A 865 8.51 8.51 -34.63
N LYS A 866 8.59 7.55 -33.71
CA LYS A 866 9.87 7.10 -33.12
C LYS A 866 9.83 5.59 -32.84
N ALA A 867 10.90 4.87 -33.19
CA ALA A 867 11.08 3.49 -32.70
C ALA A 867 11.48 3.51 -31.21
N VAL A 868 10.81 2.69 -30.40
CA VAL A 868 11.11 2.55 -28.96
C VAL A 868 12.16 1.45 -28.77
N ASP A 869 11.94 0.30 -29.40
CA ASP A 869 12.83 -0.85 -29.39
C ASP A 869 12.75 -1.62 -30.73
N ASN A 870 13.06 -2.93 -30.73
CA ASN A 870 13.04 -3.78 -31.92
C ASN A 870 11.63 -4.23 -32.36
N ASN A 871 10.60 -4.16 -31.51
CA ASN A 871 9.24 -4.59 -31.82
C ASN A 871 8.17 -3.51 -31.61
N THR A 872 8.45 -2.43 -30.86
CA THR A 872 7.48 -1.38 -30.47
C THR A 872 7.85 0.00 -31.00
N TYR A 873 6.84 0.74 -31.50
CA TYR A 873 6.99 2.03 -32.16
C TYR A 873 5.94 3.04 -31.69
N ASP A 874 6.36 4.26 -31.37
CA ASP A 874 5.52 5.36 -30.87
C ASP A 874 5.08 6.32 -31.98
N ILE A 875 3.78 6.63 -32.00
CA ILE A 875 3.19 7.78 -32.69
C ILE A 875 2.95 8.85 -31.62
N LEU A 876 3.69 9.96 -31.69
CA LEU A 876 3.74 10.92 -30.59
C LEU A 876 2.53 11.87 -30.58
N SER A 877 2.08 12.33 -31.75
CA SER A 877 0.86 13.14 -31.90
C SER A 877 0.26 13.03 -33.31
N ALA A 878 -1.08 13.00 -33.36
CA ALA A 878 -1.86 13.17 -34.59
C ALA A 878 -3.21 13.88 -34.32
N ALA A 879 -3.72 14.59 -35.32
CA ALA A 879 -4.93 15.41 -35.20
C ALA A 879 -5.86 15.28 -36.43
N ALA A 880 -7.18 15.24 -36.19
CA ALA A 880 -8.22 15.31 -37.22
C ALA A 880 -9.30 16.34 -36.85
N SER A 881 -9.91 16.97 -37.86
CA SER A 881 -10.82 18.10 -37.67
C SER A 881 -12.20 17.89 -38.27
N GLY A 882 -13.25 18.41 -37.62
CA GLY A 882 -14.56 18.65 -38.25
C GLY A 882 -15.27 17.43 -38.83
N GLY A 883 -15.16 16.26 -38.20
CA GLY A 883 -15.77 15.02 -38.72
C GLY A 883 -14.96 14.31 -39.81
N GLN A 884 -13.64 14.54 -39.83
CA GLN A 884 -12.66 13.80 -40.62
C GLN A 884 -11.97 12.76 -39.74
N GLY A 885 -11.26 11.79 -40.34
CA GLY A 885 -10.59 10.70 -39.62
C GLY A 885 -9.06 10.77 -39.76
N ILE A 886 -8.36 10.16 -38.81
CA ILE A 886 -6.92 9.89 -38.88
C ILE A 886 -6.75 8.55 -39.62
N ASP A 887 -5.91 8.49 -40.65
CA ASP A 887 -5.71 7.29 -41.48
C ASP A 887 -4.24 7.13 -41.89
N TRP A 888 -3.61 6.01 -41.51
CA TRP A 888 -2.19 5.74 -41.78
C TRP A 888 -1.95 4.25 -42.00
N TYR A 889 -0.82 3.91 -42.63
CA TYR A 889 -0.43 2.51 -42.84
C TYR A 889 1.03 2.27 -42.49
N ALA A 890 1.28 1.09 -41.91
CA ALA A 890 2.62 0.59 -41.62
C ALA A 890 2.95 -0.58 -42.55
N THR A 891 4.13 -0.52 -43.14
CA THR A 891 4.71 -1.57 -43.98
C THR A 891 5.90 -2.16 -43.24
N THR A 892 6.08 -3.47 -43.26
CA THR A 892 7.27 -4.12 -42.68
C THR A 892 7.73 -5.28 -43.54
N THR A 893 8.98 -5.70 -43.39
CA THR A 893 9.52 -6.87 -44.08
C THR A 893 9.78 -7.97 -43.06
N ILE A 894 9.06 -9.07 -43.22
CA ILE A 894 9.26 -10.33 -42.53
C ILE A 894 10.47 -11.01 -43.21
N SER A 895 11.47 -11.42 -42.43
CA SER A 895 12.70 -12.06 -42.95
C SER A 895 12.50 -13.54 -43.29
N GLU A 896 11.38 -14.10 -42.86
CA GLU A 896 11.00 -15.49 -42.93
C GLU A 896 10.28 -15.81 -44.25
N SER A 897 10.33 -17.07 -44.70
CA SER A 897 9.62 -17.48 -45.91
C SER A 897 8.10 -17.34 -45.71
N PRO A 898 7.33 -16.76 -46.65
CA PRO A 898 5.87 -16.65 -46.55
C PRO A 898 5.13 -17.99 -46.33
N GLY A 899 5.80 -19.12 -46.58
CA GLY A 899 5.26 -20.47 -46.33
C GLY A 899 5.71 -21.14 -45.02
N SER A 900 6.56 -20.51 -44.19
CA SER A 900 6.98 -21.06 -42.88
C SER A 900 6.42 -20.28 -41.68
N VAL A 901 5.93 -19.05 -41.91
CA VAL A 901 5.09 -18.31 -40.95
C VAL A 901 3.75 -19.03 -40.76
N VAL A 902 3.36 -19.26 -39.51
CA VAL A 902 2.04 -19.80 -39.15
C VAL A 902 1.19 -18.83 -38.35
N GLN A 903 1.79 -17.80 -37.75
CA GLN A 903 1.08 -16.77 -37.01
C GLN A 903 1.69 -15.40 -37.22
N ILE A 904 0.84 -14.37 -37.33
CA ILE A 904 1.22 -12.96 -37.16
C ILE A 904 0.27 -12.36 -36.13
N LYS A 905 0.81 -11.67 -35.13
CA LYS A 905 0.05 -10.85 -34.18
C LYS A 905 0.52 -9.40 -34.26
N VAL A 906 -0.43 -8.48 -34.20
CA VAL A 906 -0.19 -7.03 -34.23
C VAL A 906 -1.01 -6.41 -33.11
N THR A 907 -0.41 -5.51 -32.35
CA THR A 907 -1.05 -4.83 -31.20
C THR A 907 -0.94 -3.33 -31.37
N HIS A 908 -2.04 -2.60 -31.16
CA HIS A 908 -2.04 -1.14 -31.13
C HIS A 908 -2.68 -0.63 -29.84
N SER A 909 -2.01 0.28 -29.14
CA SER A 909 -2.63 1.12 -28.10
C SER A 909 -2.52 2.59 -28.51
N GLY A 910 -3.37 3.43 -27.95
CA GLY A 910 -3.30 4.87 -28.17
C GLY A 910 -4.39 5.63 -27.45
N GLN A 911 -4.00 6.73 -26.83
CA GLN A 911 -4.90 7.62 -26.12
C GLN A 911 -5.55 8.61 -27.09
N TYR A 912 -6.83 8.90 -26.89
CA TYR A 912 -7.63 9.82 -27.73
C TYR A 912 -8.31 10.86 -26.85
N SER A 913 -8.27 12.12 -27.27
CA SER A 913 -8.73 13.29 -26.50
C SER A 913 -10.24 13.39 -26.27
N GLN A 914 -11.01 12.36 -26.65
CA GLN A 914 -12.46 12.24 -26.50
C GLN A 914 -12.88 10.77 -26.68
N ALA A 915 -13.82 10.30 -25.86
CA ALA A 915 -14.47 8.99 -26.08
C ALA A 915 -15.29 8.91 -27.37
N GLY A 916 -15.59 7.68 -27.81
CA GLY A 916 -16.46 7.43 -28.97
C GLY A 916 -15.78 7.66 -30.32
N VAL A 917 -14.45 7.56 -30.39
CA VAL A 917 -13.72 7.39 -31.66
C VAL A 917 -13.83 5.93 -32.07
N SER A 918 -14.32 5.64 -33.27
CA SER A 918 -14.32 4.28 -33.83
C SER A 918 -13.00 4.03 -34.55
N GLN A 919 -12.29 2.97 -34.17
CA GLN A 919 -11.10 2.49 -34.86
C GLN A 919 -11.44 1.34 -35.81
N SER A 920 -10.71 1.27 -36.93
CA SER A 920 -10.78 0.17 -37.91
C SER A 920 -9.37 -0.24 -38.32
N PHE A 921 -9.04 -1.50 -38.11
CA PHE A 921 -7.76 -2.12 -38.45
C PHE A 921 -7.93 -2.96 -39.72
N TYR A 922 -7.09 -2.72 -40.71
CA TYR A 922 -7.11 -3.39 -42.02
C TYR A 922 -5.76 -4.03 -42.33
N VAL A 923 -5.75 -5.11 -43.09
CA VAL A 923 -4.53 -5.76 -43.59
C VAL A 923 -4.58 -5.94 -45.10
N TYR A 924 -3.44 -5.75 -45.77
CA TYR A 924 -3.37 -5.87 -47.22
C TYR A 924 -3.26 -7.34 -47.64
N ASN A 925 -4.27 -7.85 -48.34
CA ASN A 925 -4.21 -9.13 -49.01
C ASN A 925 -3.42 -8.95 -50.31
N PHE A 926 -2.21 -9.53 -50.39
CA PHE A 926 -1.35 -9.44 -51.56
C PHE A 926 -1.77 -10.38 -52.70
N GLN A 927 -2.56 -11.42 -52.42
CA GLN A 927 -3.12 -12.29 -53.45
C GLN A 927 -4.22 -11.58 -54.25
N ASP A 928 -5.15 -10.92 -53.54
CA ASP A 928 -6.31 -10.24 -54.14
C ASP A 928 -6.12 -8.72 -54.33
N GLN A 929 -4.97 -8.18 -53.89
CA GLN A 929 -4.53 -6.77 -54.01
C GLN A 929 -5.48 -5.75 -53.35
N VAL A 930 -6.17 -6.15 -52.28
CA VAL A 930 -7.15 -5.33 -51.55
C VAL A 930 -6.83 -5.21 -50.06
N TRP A 931 -7.28 -4.10 -49.45
CA TRP A 931 -7.33 -3.97 -47.99
C TRP A 931 -8.55 -4.70 -47.45
N GLU A 932 -8.34 -5.73 -46.63
CA GLU A 932 -9.39 -6.43 -45.90
C GLU A 932 -9.55 -5.82 -44.51
N LEU A 933 -10.80 -5.62 -44.06
CA LEU A 933 -11.09 -5.19 -42.69
C LEU A 933 -10.89 -6.38 -41.75
N ALA A 934 -10.00 -6.20 -40.77
CA ALA A 934 -9.52 -7.25 -39.89
C ALA A 934 -10.09 -7.13 -38.46
N ASN A 935 -10.28 -5.92 -37.94
CA ASN A 935 -10.99 -5.67 -36.68
C ASN A 935 -11.57 -4.25 -36.60
N THR A 936 -12.56 -4.02 -35.74
CA THR A 936 -13.13 -2.70 -35.41
C THR A 936 -13.43 -2.57 -33.93
N SER A 937 -13.06 -1.44 -33.32
CA SER A 937 -13.34 -1.12 -31.91
C SER A 937 -13.87 0.31 -31.78
N THR A 938 -14.32 0.69 -30.58
CA THR A 938 -14.67 2.08 -30.24
C THR A 938 -14.02 2.42 -28.90
N VAL A 939 -13.33 3.56 -28.84
CA VAL A 939 -12.53 4.01 -27.68
C VAL A 939 -13.43 4.54 -26.56
N GLY A 940 -13.10 4.20 -25.31
CA GLY A 940 -13.73 4.70 -24.08
C GLY A 940 -13.27 6.11 -23.68
N ASN A 941 -13.49 6.50 -22.42
CA ASN A 941 -13.01 7.76 -21.88
C ASN A 941 -11.49 7.69 -21.59
N GLU A 942 -10.67 8.28 -22.44
CA GLU A 942 -9.28 8.72 -22.15
C GLU A 942 -8.32 7.68 -21.51
N GLU A 943 -8.57 6.38 -21.73
CA GLU A 943 -7.75 5.26 -21.25
C GLU A 943 -7.03 4.52 -22.41
N ASP A 944 -5.88 3.92 -22.12
CA ASP A 944 -5.17 3.01 -23.03
C ASP A 944 -5.89 1.67 -23.13
N VAL A 945 -6.56 1.43 -24.26
CA VAL A 945 -7.20 0.15 -24.59
C VAL A 945 -6.40 -0.55 -25.70
N PRO A 946 -5.48 -1.48 -25.38
CA PRO A 946 -4.65 -2.15 -26.36
C PRO A 946 -5.47 -3.15 -27.22
N VAL A 947 -5.65 -2.81 -28.49
CA VAL A 947 -6.29 -3.66 -29.49
C VAL A 947 -5.25 -4.63 -30.07
N SER A 948 -5.25 -5.86 -29.57
CA SER A 948 -4.52 -6.99 -30.17
C SER A 948 -5.32 -7.65 -31.30
N TRP A 949 -4.64 -8.15 -32.32
CA TRP A 949 -5.21 -8.99 -33.37
C TRP A 949 -4.22 -10.06 -33.83
N VAL A 950 -4.73 -11.25 -34.16
CA VAL A 950 -3.94 -12.46 -34.45
C VAL A 950 -4.44 -13.12 -35.74
N ILE A 951 -3.52 -13.50 -36.62
CA ILE A 951 -3.78 -14.35 -37.81
C ILE A 951 -3.21 -15.73 -37.56
N ASP A 952 -4.04 -16.75 -37.39
CA ASP A 952 -3.61 -18.16 -37.29
C ASP A 952 -3.86 -18.96 -38.58
N ALA A 953 -4.73 -18.48 -39.46
CA ALA A 953 -5.22 -19.20 -40.64
C ALA A 953 -5.06 -18.39 -41.93
N GLY A 954 -4.44 -18.97 -42.95
CA GLY A 954 -4.26 -18.33 -44.27
C GLY A 954 -3.28 -17.16 -44.29
N VAL A 955 -2.42 -17.05 -43.27
CA VAL A 955 -1.49 -15.93 -43.05
C VAL A 955 -0.64 -15.56 -44.28
N SER A 956 -0.26 -16.56 -45.08
CA SER A 956 0.55 -16.40 -46.29
C SER A 956 -0.06 -15.52 -47.39
N LYS A 957 -1.38 -15.27 -47.39
CA LYS A 957 -2.00 -14.33 -48.37
C LYS A 957 -1.79 -12.84 -48.03
N TYR A 958 -1.39 -12.55 -46.80
CA TYR A 958 -1.10 -11.19 -46.31
C TYR A 958 0.40 -10.85 -46.33
N ILE A 959 1.24 -11.78 -46.76
CA ILE A 959 2.68 -11.60 -46.93
C ILE A 959 2.98 -11.63 -48.44
N SER A 960 3.74 -10.67 -48.95
CA SER A 960 4.15 -10.68 -50.36
C SER A 960 5.17 -11.79 -50.66
N ALA A 961 5.40 -12.07 -51.95
CA ALA A 961 6.46 -12.99 -52.39
C ALA A 961 7.88 -12.51 -52.03
N GLN A 962 8.02 -11.31 -51.46
CA GLN A 962 9.26 -10.70 -50.99
C GLN A 962 9.28 -10.50 -49.45
N GLY A 963 8.32 -11.07 -48.71
CA GLY A 963 8.23 -10.95 -47.25
C GLY A 963 7.52 -9.68 -46.75
N GLU A 964 6.94 -8.87 -47.63
CA GLU A 964 6.30 -7.60 -47.24
C GLU A 964 4.94 -7.84 -46.58
N LEU A 965 4.71 -7.23 -45.42
CA LEU A 965 3.42 -7.15 -44.72
C LEU A 965 2.97 -5.69 -44.65
N ARG A 966 1.67 -5.42 -44.80
CA ARG A 966 1.08 -4.08 -44.65
C ARG A 966 -0.18 -4.09 -43.79
N VAL A 967 -0.24 -3.19 -42.82
CA VAL A 967 -1.43 -2.93 -41.98
C VAL A 967 -1.82 -1.46 -42.10
N ARG A 968 -3.11 -1.15 -41.95
CA ARG A 968 -3.66 0.22 -42.02
C ARG A 968 -4.62 0.43 -40.86
N LEU A 969 -4.48 1.56 -40.18
CA LEU A 969 -5.33 1.94 -39.06
C LEU A 969 -6.04 3.25 -39.39
N SER A 970 -7.37 3.24 -39.20
CA SER A 970 -8.21 4.42 -39.40
C SER A 970 -9.06 4.67 -38.15
N GLY A 971 -8.89 5.84 -37.55
CA GLY A 971 -9.70 6.33 -36.44
C GLY A 971 -10.66 7.42 -36.92
N PHE A 972 -11.95 7.28 -36.65
CA PHE A 972 -12.98 8.20 -37.12
C PHE A 972 -13.95 8.59 -35.99
N LYS A 973 -14.36 9.86 -35.97
CA LYS A 973 -15.43 10.35 -35.10
C LYS A 973 -16.31 11.35 -35.85
N ALA A 974 -17.63 11.19 -35.75
CA ALA A 974 -18.58 12.04 -36.45
C ALA A 974 -18.68 13.44 -35.80
N ALA A 975 -18.57 14.48 -36.63
CA ALA A 975 -18.87 15.88 -36.32
C ALA A 975 -18.08 16.58 -35.19
N SER A 976 -17.03 15.97 -34.63
CA SER A 976 -16.06 16.67 -33.77
C SER A 976 -14.63 16.59 -34.32
N SER A 977 -13.76 17.47 -33.83
CA SER A 977 -12.30 17.34 -33.97
C SER A 977 -11.76 16.55 -32.78
N PHE A 978 -10.68 15.80 -32.95
CA PHE A 978 -10.02 15.05 -31.87
C PHE A 978 -8.51 14.92 -32.13
N TYR A 979 -7.77 14.67 -31.05
CA TYR A 979 -6.34 14.38 -31.07
C TYR A 979 -6.08 12.96 -30.57
N SER A 980 -4.97 12.37 -30.99
CA SER A 980 -4.38 11.19 -30.37
C SER A 980 -2.91 11.42 -30.04
N TRP A 981 -2.45 10.90 -28.91
CA TRP A 981 -1.06 10.97 -28.46
C TRP A 981 -0.61 9.62 -27.89
N SER A 982 0.70 9.46 -27.67
CA SER A 982 1.30 8.27 -27.04
C SER A 982 0.77 6.93 -27.57
N SER A 983 0.74 6.76 -28.90
CA SER A 983 0.11 5.58 -29.52
C SER A 983 1.15 4.57 -29.99
N ALA A 984 1.25 3.44 -29.29
CA ALA A 984 2.19 2.36 -29.57
C ALA A 984 1.66 1.36 -30.63
N LEU A 985 2.57 0.82 -31.44
CA LEU A 985 2.32 -0.29 -32.37
C LEU A 985 3.39 -1.36 -32.20
N SER A 986 3.00 -2.62 -31.99
CA SER A 986 3.92 -3.75 -31.85
C SER A 986 3.54 -5.01 -32.63
N TRP A 987 4.52 -5.90 -32.85
CA TRP A 987 4.46 -7.02 -33.80
C TRP A 987 5.10 -8.30 -33.26
N GLU A 988 4.47 -9.45 -33.52
CA GLU A 988 4.97 -10.80 -33.23
C GLU A 988 4.73 -11.72 -34.44
N VAL A 989 5.70 -12.58 -34.79
CA VAL A 989 5.59 -13.53 -35.92
C VAL A 989 6.08 -14.92 -35.48
N SER A 990 5.28 -15.97 -35.68
CA SER A 990 5.60 -17.33 -35.22
C SER A 990 5.74 -18.32 -36.37
N GLN A 991 6.70 -19.25 -36.27
CA GLN A 991 6.90 -20.35 -37.24
C GLN A 991 6.57 -21.73 -36.66
N ALA A 992 6.18 -22.67 -37.53
CA ALA A 992 6.03 -24.08 -37.15
C ALA A 992 7.39 -24.79 -37.04
N ALA A 993 7.49 -25.72 -36.08
CA ALA A 993 8.68 -26.55 -35.90
C ALA A 993 8.83 -27.60 -37.03
N GLY A 994 9.56 -27.26 -38.09
CA GLY A 994 9.77 -28.11 -39.27
C GLY A 994 11.10 -28.87 -39.27
N GLY A 995 11.03 -30.21 -39.28
CA GLY A 995 12.20 -31.07 -39.53
C GLY A 995 12.62 -31.08 -41.01
N GLY A 996 13.93 -31.10 -41.28
CA GLY A 996 14.47 -30.92 -42.63
C GLY A 996 14.54 -32.17 -43.52
N GLY A 997 14.40 -31.95 -44.83
CA GLY A 997 14.70 -32.89 -45.92
C GLY A 997 14.72 -32.14 -47.26
N GLY A 998 15.66 -32.45 -48.16
CA GLY A 998 15.93 -31.63 -49.36
C GLY A 998 16.43 -32.40 -50.60
N SER A 999 17.21 -31.73 -51.47
CA SER A 999 17.63 -32.12 -52.85
C SER A 999 16.62 -31.72 -53.93
N SER A 1000 16.96 -31.19 -55.11
CA SER A 1000 18.20 -30.62 -55.71
C SER A 1000 17.82 -29.86 -57.02
N GLY A 1001 18.64 -29.03 -57.67
CA GLY A 1001 19.99 -28.51 -57.39
C GLY A 1001 20.62 -27.83 -58.63
N GLY A 1002 21.78 -27.19 -58.45
CA GLY A 1002 22.59 -26.58 -59.53
C GLY A 1002 22.27 -25.09 -59.84
N GLY A 1003 23.24 -24.19 -60.00
CA GLY A 1003 24.69 -24.37 -59.84
C GLY A 1003 25.47 -23.07 -60.03
N THR A 1004 25.87 -22.43 -58.93
CA THR A 1004 26.76 -21.26 -58.83
C THR A 1004 28.04 -21.66 -58.08
N PRO A 1005 29.09 -20.81 -58.01
CA PRO A 1005 30.28 -21.12 -57.20
C PRO A 1005 29.88 -21.50 -55.78
N VAL A 1006 30.32 -22.69 -55.32
CA VAL A 1006 30.00 -23.19 -53.99
C VAL A 1006 30.90 -22.46 -53.00
N ASN A 1007 30.32 -21.50 -52.29
CA ASN A 1007 30.95 -20.89 -51.13
C ASN A 1007 31.02 -21.94 -50.01
N ASN A 1008 32.23 -22.33 -49.62
CA ASN A 1008 32.41 -23.21 -48.46
C ASN A 1008 32.42 -22.32 -47.21
N SER A 1009 31.58 -22.62 -46.24
CA SER A 1009 31.48 -21.77 -45.04
C SER A 1009 32.81 -21.72 -44.26
N PRO A 1010 33.14 -20.58 -43.65
CA PRO A 1010 34.39 -20.40 -42.93
C PRO A 1010 34.52 -21.42 -41.81
N VAL A 1011 35.75 -21.85 -41.51
CA VAL A 1011 36.04 -22.64 -40.32
C VAL A 1011 36.27 -21.66 -39.17
N ALA A 1012 35.27 -21.51 -38.30
CA ALA A 1012 35.38 -20.77 -37.06
C ALA A 1012 36.38 -21.44 -36.11
N ALA A 1013 37.38 -20.71 -35.64
CA ALA A 1013 38.36 -21.19 -34.67
C ALA A 1013 38.94 -20.02 -33.87
N PHE A 1014 39.27 -20.24 -32.60
CA PHE A 1014 40.01 -19.25 -31.82
C PHE A 1014 40.89 -19.88 -30.74
N SER A 1015 41.91 -19.13 -30.36
CA SER A 1015 42.70 -19.37 -29.15
C SER A 1015 42.38 -18.29 -28.11
N VAL A 1016 42.59 -18.63 -26.84
CA VAL A 1016 42.36 -17.73 -25.71
C VAL A 1016 43.55 -17.81 -24.76
N GLY A 1017 43.99 -16.65 -24.26
CA GLY A 1017 45.01 -16.52 -23.23
C GLY A 1017 44.51 -15.64 -22.10
N CYS A 1018 44.33 -16.22 -20.91
CA CYS A 1018 43.83 -15.50 -19.73
C CYS A 1018 44.93 -15.30 -18.69
N THR A 1019 44.96 -14.09 -18.12
CA THR A 1019 45.86 -13.69 -17.03
C THR A 1019 45.01 -13.17 -15.88
N GLY A 1020 44.69 -14.07 -14.94
CA GLY A 1020 43.64 -13.81 -13.96
C GLY A 1020 42.27 -13.75 -14.65
N LEU A 1021 41.46 -12.76 -14.25
CA LEU A 1021 40.09 -12.56 -14.77
C LEU A 1021 40.03 -11.97 -16.19
N THR A 1022 41.16 -11.48 -16.74
CA THR A 1022 41.20 -10.90 -18.08
C THR A 1022 41.67 -11.93 -19.11
N CYS A 1023 40.83 -12.22 -20.09
CA CYS A 1023 41.15 -13.05 -21.25
C CYS A 1023 41.33 -12.20 -22.50
N ASN A 1024 42.40 -12.48 -23.25
CA ASN A 1024 42.58 -12.00 -24.61
C ASN A 1024 42.22 -13.14 -25.56
N PHE A 1025 41.33 -12.85 -26.50
CA PHE A 1025 40.83 -13.80 -27.48
C PHE A 1025 41.46 -13.49 -28.84
N THR A 1026 41.99 -14.51 -29.50
CA THR A 1026 42.65 -14.39 -30.80
C THR A 1026 41.94 -15.26 -31.81
N ASP A 1027 41.36 -14.62 -32.82
CA ASP A 1027 40.78 -15.27 -33.99
C ASP A 1027 41.83 -16.12 -34.72
N GLY A 1028 41.48 -17.38 -34.94
CA GLY A 1028 42.24 -18.33 -35.78
C GLY A 1028 41.37 -18.88 -36.91
N SER A 1029 40.23 -18.25 -37.17
CA SER A 1029 39.26 -18.69 -38.17
C SER A 1029 39.83 -18.53 -39.58
N SER A 1030 39.34 -19.34 -40.51
CA SER A 1030 39.82 -19.34 -41.89
C SER A 1030 38.69 -19.60 -42.87
N ASP A 1031 38.88 -19.13 -44.10
CA ASP A 1031 37.99 -19.36 -45.23
C ASP A 1031 38.85 -19.94 -46.37
N SER A 1032 38.33 -20.95 -47.07
CA SER A 1032 39.04 -21.65 -48.15
C SER A 1032 38.93 -20.98 -49.52
N ASP A 1033 37.95 -20.10 -49.71
CA ASP A 1033 37.58 -19.53 -51.02
C ASP A 1033 37.17 -18.05 -50.97
N GLY A 1034 36.99 -17.49 -49.77
CA GLY A 1034 36.79 -16.07 -49.49
C GLY A 1034 37.70 -15.51 -48.40
N SER A 1035 37.12 -14.73 -47.51
CA SER A 1035 37.76 -13.97 -46.44
C SER A 1035 36.72 -13.59 -45.38
N ILE A 1036 37.11 -13.58 -44.11
CA ILE A 1036 36.20 -13.25 -43.01
C ILE A 1036 36.03 -11.74 -42.88
N THR A 1037 34.78 -11.30 -42.82
CA THR A 1037 34.38 -9.87 -42.76
C THR A 1037 33.69 -9.47 -41.47
N GLY A 1038 33.27 -10.43 -40.64
CA GLY A 1038 32.59 -10.16 -39.38
C GLY A 1038 32.89 -11.20 -38.32
N TRP A 1039 32.98 -10.74 -37.07
CA TRP A 1039 33.18 -11.52 -35.86
C TRP A 1039 32.09 -11.15 -34.86
N ASN A 1040 31.60 -12.13 -34.10
CA ASN A 1040 30.67 -11.93 -33.00
C ASN A 1040 31.02 -12.90 -31.87
N TRP A 1041 31.43 -12.33 -30.74
CA TRP A 1041 31.81 -13.03 -29.53
C TRP A 1041 30.68 -12.97 -28.52
N ASN A 1042 30.37 -14.10 -27.88
CA ASN A 1042 29.64 -14.16 -26.62
C ASN A 1042 30.58 -14.76 -25.58
N PHE A 1043 30.83 -14.03 -24.49
CA PHE A 1043 31.79 -14.42 -23.46
C PHE A 1043 31.23 -15.41 -22.42
N GLY A 1044 29.96 -15.84 -22.54
CA GLY A 1044 29.31 -16.73 -21.59
C GLY A 1044 28.83 -16.06 -20.31
N SER A 1045 29.08 -14.76 -20.15
CA SER A 1045 28.65 -13.89 -19.05
C SER A 1045 27.44 -13.00 -19.41
N GLY A 1046 26.90 -13.13 -20.63
CA GLY A 1046 25.94 -12.20 -21.23
C GLY A 1046 26.58 -11.04 -22.02
N ALA A 1047 27.86 -10.75 -21.79
CA ALA A 1047 28.61 -9.75 -22.56
C ALA A 1047 28.99 -10.28 -23.96
N THR A 1048 29.04 -9.37 -24.95
CA THR A 1048 29.38 -9.67 -26.35
C THR A 1048 30.38 -8.66 -26.93
N SER A 1049 30.99 -8.97 -28.08
CA SER A 1049 31.87 -8.06 -28.82
C SER A 1049 31.93 -8.40 -30.32
N SER A 1050 32.10 -7.39 -31.17
CA SER A 1050 32.25 -7.54 -32.63
C SER A 1050 33.69 -7.32 -33.15
N GLN A 1051 34.66 -7.13 -32.25
CA GLN A 1051 36.08 -7.02 -32.62
C GLN A 1051 36.65 -8.37 -33.04
N GLN A 1052 37.62 -8.41 -33.96
CA GLN A 1052 38.28 -9.66 -34.36
C GLN A 1052 39.02 -10.32 -33.18
N ASN A 1053 39.80 -9.54 -32.42
CA ASN A 1053 40.65 -10.03 -31.32
C ASN A 1053 40.34 -9.24 -30.03
N PRO A 1054 39.21 -9.49 -29.34
CA PRO A 1054 38.82 -8.71 -28.18
C PRO A 1054 39.61 -9.11 -26.91
N SER A 1055 39.69 -8.16 -25.98
CA SER A 1055 40.02 -8.42 -24.58
C SER A 1055 38.74 -8.29 -23.74
N TYR A 1056 38.52 -9.19 -22.79
CA TYR A 1056 37.37 -9.14 -21.88
C TYR A 1056 37.78 -9.58 -20.48
N THR A 1057 37.26 -8.88 -19.47
CA THR A 1057 37.49 -9.16 -18.05
C THR A 1057 36.21 -9.64 -17.40
N TYR A 1058 36.26 -10.83 -16.81
CA TYR A 1058 35.13 -11.41 -16.07
C TYR A 1058 35.03 -10.79 -14.67
N ALA A 1059 33.81 -10.63 -14.16
CA ALA A 1059 33.58 -10.10 -12.82
C ALA A 1059 33.98 -11.07 -11.68
N ALA A 1060 34.06 -12.37 -11.98
CA ALA A 1060 34.39 -13.42 -11.01
C ALA A 1060 35.21 -14.55 -11.65
N ALA A 1061 35.91 -15.33 -10.83
CA ALA A 1061 36.52 -16.58 -11.24
C ALA A 1061 35.43 -17.64 -11.53
N GLY A 1062 35.59 -18.39 -12.62
CA GLY A 1062 34.57 -19.31 -13.11
C GLY A 1062 34.96 -19.97 -14.42
N THR A 1063 34.09 -20.84 -14.94
CA THR A 1063 34.24 -21.44 -16.28
C THR A 1063 33.08 -21.02 -17.15
N TYR A 1064 33.38 -20.28 -18.22
CA TYR A 1064 32.38 -19.62 -19.06
C TYR A 1064 32.38 -20.22 -20.48
N PRO A 1065 31.22 -20.54 -21.07
CA PRO A 1065 31.11 -21.09 -22.42
C PRO A 1065 31.29 -19.98 -23.47
N VAL A 1066 32.53 -19.67 -23.83
CA VAL A 1066 32.83 -18.63 -24.83
C VAL A 1066 32.56 -19.15 -26.23
N THR A 1067 31.86 -18.33 -27.03
CA THR A 1067 31.46 -18.66 -28.40
C THR A 1067 31.88 -17.55 -29.35
N LEU A 1068 32.63 -17.90 -30.39
CA LEU A 1068 32.90 -17.05 -31.55
C LEU A 1068 32.04 -17.51 -32.73
N THR A 1069 31.31 -16.59 -33.34
CA THR A 1069 30.74 -16.75 -34.67
C THR A 1069 31.44 -15.82 -35.65
N VAL A 1070 31.92 -16.35 -36.77
CA VAL A 1070 32.51 -15.58 -37.88
C VAL A 1070 31.61 -15.61 -39.11
N THR A 1071 31.73 -14.61 -39.98
CA THR A 1071 30.98 -14.51 -41.24
C THR A 1071 31.92 -14.11 -42.39
N ASP A 1072 31.85 -14.83 -43.50
CA ASP A 1072 32.62 -14.60 -44.71
C ASP A 1072 32.10 -13.43 -45.57
N ASN A 1073 32.88 -13.02 -46.57
CA ASN A 1073 32.53 -11.97 -47.53
C ASN A 1073 31.39 -12.32 -48.51
N ASN A 1074 30.84 -13.53 -48.44
CA ASN A 1074 29.69 -14.00 -49.21
C ASN A 1074 28.44 -14.17 -48.31
N GLY A 1075 28.55 -13.86 -47.02
CA GLY A 1075 27.45 -13.85 -46.05
C GLY A 1075 27.18 -15.18 -45.34
N THR A 1076 28.04 -16.20 -45.46
CA THR A 1076 27.86 -17.45 -44.68
C THR A 1076 28.67 -17.43 -43.39
N SER A 1077 28.12 -18.04 -42.33
CA SER A 1077 28.65 -17.96 -40.98
C SER A 1077 28.95 -19.34 -40.41
N ALA A 1078 29.91 -19.40 -39.50
CA ALA A 1078 30.20 -20.58 -38.69
C ALA A 1078 30.53 -20.20 -37.26
N THR A 1079 30.36 -21.16 -36.35
CA THR A 1079 30.45 -20.94 -34.91
C THR A 1079 31.36 -21.97 -34.26
N SER A 1080 32.20 -21.52 -33.32
CA SER A 1080 33.05 -22.36 -32.46
C SER A 1080 32.85 -21.95 -31.02
N SER A 1081 32.75 -22.93 -30.12
CA SER A 1081 32.55 -22.71 -28.68
C SER A 1081 33.57 -23.50 -27.87
N GLN A 1082 34.13 -22.90 -26.82
CA GLN A 1082 34.98 -23.58 -25.85
C GLN A 1082 34.77 -23.04 -24.44
N ASN A 1083 34.85 -23.92 -23.44
CA ASN A 1083 34.76 -23.52 -22.04
C ASN A 1083 36.08 -22.88 -21.60
N VAL A 1084 36.03 -21.62 -21.17
CA VAL A 1084 37.18 -20.84 -20.74
C VAL A 1084 37.12 -20.67 -19.22
N THR A 1085 38.05 -21.31 -18.53
CA THR A 1085 38.22 -21.18 -17.08
C THR A 1085 39.11 -19.98 -16.77
N VAL A 1086 38.55 -18.98 -16.09
CA VAL A 1086 39.32 -17.90 -15.45
C VAL A 1086 39.43 -18.17 -13.96
N SER A 1087 40.65 -18.13 -13.45
CA SER A 1087 40.92 -18.03 -12.01
C SER A 1087 41.18 -16.57 -11.64
N ASN A 1088 41.04 -16.22 -10.36
CA ASN A 1088 41.68 -15.00 -9.86
C ASN A 1088 43.19 -15.07 -10.18
N PRO A 1089 43.86 -13.93 -10.46
CA PRO A 1089 45.30 -13.94 -10.70
C PRO A 1089 46.04 -14.46 -9.45
N PRO A 1090 47.12 -15.25 -9.61
CA PRO A 1090 47.94 -15.65 -8.47
C PRO A 1090 48.46 -14.38 -7.76
N PRO A 1091 48.42 -14.31 -6.41
CA PRO A 1091 48.78 -13.09 -5.70
C PRO A 1091 50.17 -12.56 -6.08
N ALA A 1092 50.24 -11.27 -6.36
CA ALA A 1092 51.50 -10.55 -6.23
C ALA A 1092 51.97 -10.63 -4.76
N ASN A 1093 53.29 -10.57 -4.54
CA ASN A 1093 53.89 -10.76 -3.22
C ASN A 1093 53.24 -9.82 -2.18
N PRO A 1094 52.81 -10.32 -1.00
CA PRO A 1094 51.64 -9.80 -0.34
C PRO A 1094 51.86 -8.44 0.35
N THR A 1095 51.03 -7.46 0.00
CA THR A 1095 50.47 -6.56 1.01
C THR A 1095 49.58 -7.38 1.95
N PRO A 1096 49.58 -7.13 3.27
CA PRO A 1096 48.79 -7.93 4.21
C PRO A 1096 47.29 -7.89 3.89
N ALA A 1097 46.61 -9.01 4.13
CA ALA A 1097 45.14 -9.02 4.15
C ALA A 1097 44.63 -8.06 5.22
N ALA A 1098 43.48 -7.42 4.98
CA ALA A 1098 42.74 -6.74 6.04
C ALA A 1098 42.44 -7.78 7.14
N PRO A 1099 42.80 -7.52 8.41
CA PRO A 1099 42.70 -8.54 9.44
C PRO A 1099 41.22 -8.79 9.77
N VAL A 1100 40.85 -10.06 9.94
CA VAL A 1100 39.48 -10.43 10.32
C VAL A 1100 39.25 -9.93 11.74
N ILE A 1101 38.22 -9.10 11.92
CA ILE A 1101 37.81 -8.52 13.21
C ILE A 1101 36.82 -9.46 13.89
N TYR A 1102 37.05 -9.71 15.18
CA TYR A 1102 36.23 -10.52 16.06
C TYR A 1102 35.80 -9.70 17.27
N TYR A 1103 34.52 -9.80 17.59
CA TYR A 1103 33.89 -9.15 18.74
C TYR A 1103 33.74 -10.15 19.89
N PRO A 1104 34.33 -9.90 21.08
CA PRO A 1104 34.30 -10.86 22.19
C PRO A 1104 32.88 -11.07 22.76
N LYS A 1105 32.47 -12.34 22.92
CA LYS A 1105 31.18 -12.70 23.51
C LYS A 1105 31.33 -13.15 24.96
N ASN A 1106 30.36 -12.79 25.80
CA ASN A 1106 30.30 -13.04 27.26
C ASN A 1106 31.30 -12.21 28.10
N VAL A 1107 31.19 -10.88 28.04
CA VAL A 1107 31.86 -9.96 28.99
C VAL A 1107 31.30 -10.15 30.40
N THR A 1108 32.17 -10.18 31.41
CA THR A 1108 31.84 -10.18 32.85
C THR A 1108 32.59 -9.03 33.55
N VAL A 1109 31.88 -8.15 34.24
CA VAL A 1109 32.47 -7.00 34.96
C VAL A 1109 32.46 -7.25 36.47
N THR A 1110 33.51 -6.82 37.17
CA THR A 1110 33.68 -7.00 38.62
C THR A 1110 34.38 -5.79 39.23
N THR A 1111 33.96 -5.36 40.43
CA THR A 1111 34.63 -4.26 41.15
C THR A 1111 35.98 -4.69 41.72
N GLY A 1112 36.90 -3.73 41.89
CA GLY A 1112 38.23 -3.96 42.41
C GLY A 1112 38.25 -4.33 43.90
N ALA A 1113 39.26 -5.08 44.35
CA ALA A 1113 39.40 -5.51 45.75
C ALA A 1113 39.78 -4.39 46.76
N TYR A 1114 39.73 -3.13 46.33
CA TYR A 1114 39.97 -1.92 47.12
C TYR A 1114 38.76 -0.99 46.99
N ASP A 1115 37.60 -1.51 47.39
CA ASP A 1115 36.28 -0.97 47.07
C ASP A 1115 35.87 0.24 47.93
N TRP A 1116 35.48 1.34 47.27
CA TRP A 1116 35.05 2.61 47.88
C TRP A 1116 33.96 3.34 47.07
N GLY A 1117 33.33 2.67 46.10
CA GLY A 1117 32.28 3.23 45.22
C GLY A 1117 31.60 2.15 44.40
N THR A 1118 30.27 2.11 44.41
CA THR A 1118 29.48 0.97 43.91
C THR A 1118 29.14 1.09 42.41
N MET A 1119 29.23 -0.01 41.66
CA MET A 1119 28.61 -0.13 40.34
C MET A 1119 27.08 -0.24 40.51
N GLU A 1120 26.31 0.57 39.80
CA GLU A 1120 24.85 0.63 39.92
C GLU A 1120 24.13 -0.27 38.90
N SER A 1121 24.60 -0.27 37.65
CA SER A 1121 24.11 -1.20 36.63
C SER A 1121 25.14 -1.44 35.51
N PHE A 1122 24.91 -2.51 34.75
CA PHE A 1122 25.69 -2.91 33.59
C PHE A 1122 24.70 -3.36 32.50
N LYS A 1123 24.82 -2.79 31.29
CA LYS A 1123 23.91 -3.08 30.18
C LYS A 1123 24.71 -3.36 28.89
N VAL A 1124 24.31 -4.40 28.17
CA VAL A 1124 24.76 -4.64 26.79
C VAL A 1124 23.99 -3.70 25.86
N VAL A 1125 24.68 -2.93 25.04
CA VAL A 1125 24.06 -1.97 24.11
C VAL A 1125 23.90 -2.59 22.72
N ASP A 1126 24.97 -3.20 22.22
CA ASP A 1126 25.04 -3.92 20.94
C ASP A 1126 25.97 -5.16 21.09
N ASN A 1127 26.57 -5.68 20.01
CA ASN A 1127 27.42 -6.88 20.08
C ASN A 1127 28.81 -6.63 20.68
N ASP A 1128 29.30 -5.39 20.68
CA ASP A 1128 30.67 -5.06 21.07
C ASP A 1128 30.80 -3.91 22.07
N THR A 1129 29.73 -3.14 22.31
CA THR A 1129 29.65 -1.99 23.23
C THR A 1129 28.81 -2.30 24.48
N TYR A 1130 29.37 -1.96 25.64
CA TYR A 1130 28.80 -2.22 26.96
C TYR A 1130 28.76 -0.93 27.79
N ASP A 1131 27.59 -0.56 28.33
CA ASP A 1131 27.42 0.62 29.19
C ASP A 1131 27.48 0.25 30.68
N ILE A 1132 28.12 1.11 31.47
CA ILE A 1132 28.46 0.88 32.89
C ILE A 1132 28.10 2.13 33.71
N LEU A 1133 27.12 2.01 34.59
CA LEU A 1133 26.71 3.09 35.51
C LEU A 1133 27.39 2.91 36.87
N THR A 1134 28.06 3.97 37.34
CA THR A 1134 28.93 3.92 38.54
C THR A 1134 28.64 5.05 39.52
N ALA A 1135 28.37 4.67 40.77
CA ALA A 1135 28.08 5.58 41.87
C ALA A 1135 29.31 6.35 42.37
N ALA A 1136 29.08 7.27 43.30
CA ALA A 1136 30.11 8.14 43.85
C ALA A 1136 31.32 7.42 44.45
N ALA A 1137 32.52 7.88 44.10
CA ALA A 1137 33.69 7.75 44.98
C ALA A 1137 33.66 8.86 46.04
N SER A 1138 33.99 8.50 47.30
CA SER A 1138 34.04 9.48 48.40
C SER A 1138 35.36 10.25 48.44
N GLY A 1139 35.35 11.48 48.97
CA GLY A 1139 36.44 12.47 48.80
C GLY A 1139 37.84 11.98 49.18
N GLY A 1140 38.71 11.83 48.18
CA GLY A 1140 40.08 11.32 48.34
C GLY A 1140 40.24 9.82 48.07
N GLN A 1141 39.20 9.16 47.56
CA GLN A 1141 39.18 7.78 47.08
C GLN A 1141 38.83 7.76 45.57
N GLY A 1142 38.86 6.58 44.95
CA GLY A 1142 38.64 6.43 43.51
C GLY A 1142 37.64 5.33 43.16
N ILE A 1143 37.12 5.38 41.93
CA ILE A 1143 36.31 4.32 41.32
C ILE A 1143 37.28 3.34 40.66
N ASP A 1144 37.17 2.04 40.94
CA ASP A 1144 38.10 1.02 40.44
C ASP A 1144 37.35 -0.27 40.07
N TRP A 1145 37.27 -0.58 38.77
CA TRP A 1145 36.59 -1.76 38.25
C TRP A 1145 37.40 -2.45 37.16
N TYR A 1146 37.15 -3.75 36.94
CA TYR A 1146 37.76 -4.50 35.85
C TYR A 1146 36.74 -5.33 35.08
N ALA A 1147 36.88 -5.33 33.76
CA ALA A 1147 36.09 -6.12 32.83
C ALA A 1147 36.93 -7.29 32.32
N THR A 1148 36.32 -8.47 32.27
CA THR A 1148 36.90 -9.73 31.82
C THR A 1148 36.09 -10.23 30.63
N THR A 1149 36.75 -10.71 29.58
CA THR A 1149 36.07 -11.30 28.41
C THR A 1149 36.83 -12.51 27.88
N THR A 1150 36.17 -13.35 27.08
CA THR A 1150 36.79 -14.52 26.45
C THR A 1150 36.90 -14.30 24.94
N ILE A 1151 38.13 -14.32 24.43
CA ILE A 1151 38.44 -14.35 23.01
C ILE A 1151 38.35 -15.81 22.56
N SER A 1152 37.55 -16.08 21.52
CA SER A 1152 37.39 -17.42 20.93
C SER A 1152 38.58 -17.87 20.07
N GLU A 1153 39.43 -16.93 19.66
CA GLU A 1153 40.64 -17.18 18.90
C GLU A 1153 41.82 -17.61 19.79
N SER A 1154 42.70 -18.45 19.26
CA SER A 1154 43.90 -18.91 19.97
C SER A 1154 44.86 -17.74 20.25
N PRO A 1155 45.45 -17.60 21.45
CA PRO A 1155 46.31 -16.46 21.81
C PRO A 1155 47.52 -16.19 20.89
N GLY A 1156 47.98 -17.18 20.11
CA GLY A 1156 49.05 -17.02 19.12
C GLY A 1156 48.59 -16.49 17.75
N ASN A 1157 47.28 -16.44 17.50
CA ASN A 1157 46.66 -16.05 16.23
C ASN A 1157 46.08 -14.63 16.26
N VAL A 1158 46.31 -13.84 17.31
CA VAL A 1158 45.79 -12.45 17.44
C VAL A 1158 46.91 -11.45 17.12
N ALA A 1159 46.69 -10.59 16.11
CA ALA A 1159 47.60 -9.49 15.76
C ALA A 1159 47.42 -8.27 16.67
N GLN A 1160 46.16 -7.95 16.95
CA GLN A 1160 45.77 -6.69 17.54
C GLN A 1160 44.63 -6.89 18.52
N ILE A 1161 44.70 -6.15 19.61
CA ILE A 1161 43.54 -5.85 20.45
C ILE A 1161 43.45 -4.33 20.49
N LYS A 1162 42.29 -3.79 20.11
CA LYS A 1162 41.89 -2.42 20.41
C LYS A 1162 40.78 -2.46 21.45
N VAL A 1163 40.89 -1.59 22.45
CA VAL A 1163 39.86 -1.39 23.48
C VAL A 1163 39.63 0.10 23.59
N THR A 1164 38.38 0.52 23.52
CA THR A 1164 37.97 1.92 23.62
C THR A 1164 37.02 2.07 24.80
N HIS A 1165 37.37 2.95 25.73
CA HIS A 1165 36.45 3.45 26.75
C HIS A 1165 36.01 4.86 26.35
N SER A 1166 34.75 5.20 26.62
CA SER A 1166 34.26 6.57 26.68
C SER A 1166 33.33 6.72 27.88
N GLY A 1167 33.27 7.91 28.48
CA GLY A 1167 32.34 8.18 29.57
C GLY A 1167 32.35 9.63 30.03
N GLN A 1168 31.27 10.01 30.71
CA GLN A 1168 31.06 11.35 31.26
C GLN A 1168 31.29 11.34 32.77
N TYR A 1169 31.84 12.44 33.29
CA TYR A 1169 32.19 12.58 34.71
C TYR A 1169 31.58 13.85 35.29
N SER A 1170 31.05 13.75 36.52
CA SER A 1170 30.31 14.83 37.18
C SER A 1170 31.12 16.09 37.54
N GLN A 1171 32.43 16.10 37.27
CA GLN A 1171 33.34 17.21 37.52
C GLN A 1171 34.60 17.09 36.65
N ALA A 1172 35.06 18.23 36.11
CA ALA A 1172 36.42 18.36 35.57
C ALA A 1172 37.51 18.01 36.59
N GLY A 1173 38.69 17.60 36.11
CA GLY A 1173 39.88 17.33 36.93
C GLY A 1173 39.92 15.96 37.61
N VAL A 1174 39.06 15.01 37.22
CA VAL A 1174 39.25 13.58 37.55
C VAL A 1174 40.41 13.05 36.71
N SER A 1175 41.37 12.35 37.33
CA SER A 1175 42.41 11.62 36.61
C SER A 1175 41.96 10.18 36.40
N GLN A 1176 41.94 9.74 35.16
CA GLN A 1176 41.49 8.41 34.76
C GLN A 1176 42.71 7.61 34.27
N SER A 1177 42.94 6.43 34.82
CA SER A 1177 44.04 5.53 34.43
C SER A 1177 43.48 4.19 33.95
N PHE A 1178 43.87 3.79 32.74
CA PHE A 1178 43.49 2.53 32.12
C PHE A 1178 44.64 1.52 32.20
N TYR A 1179 44.33 0.28 32.54
CA TYR A 1179 45.29 -0.81 32.75
C TYR A 1179 44.83 -2.09 32.08
N VAL A 1180 45.77 -2.95 31.67
CA VAL A 1180 45.47 -4.29 31.13
C VAL A 1180 46.35 -5.35 31.80
N TYR A 1181 45.80 -6.53 32.03
CA TYR A 1181 46.46 -7.58 32.81
C TYR A 1181 47.42 -8.40 31.94
N ASN A 1182 48.72 -8.32 32.22
CA ASN A 1182 49.71 -9.22 31.65
C ASN A 1182 49.68 -10.54 32.42
N PHE A 1183 49.13 -11.59 31.82
CA PHE A 1183 49.02 -12.93 32.41
C PHE A 1183 50.38 -13.64 32.54
N GLN A 1184 51.35 -13.34 31.67
CA GLN A 1184 52.69 -13.93 31.74
C GLN A 1184 53.54 -13.32 32.87
N GLY A 1185 53.39 -12.01 33.12
CA GLY A 1185 54.00 -11.29 34.24
C GLY A 1185 53.15 -11.26 35.52
N GLN A 1186 51.91 -11.78 35.46
CA GLN A 1186 50.90 -11.76 36.50
C GLN A 1186 50.59 -10.36 37.10
N VAL A 1187 50.71 -9.30 36.29
CA VAL A 1187 50.70 -7.90 36.75
C VAL A 1187 49.79 -7.02 35.88
N TRP A 1188 49.16 -6.01 36.48
CA TRP A 1188 48.47 -4.95 35.75
C TRP A 1188 49.49 -3.95 35.18
N GLU A 1189 49.55 -3.82 33.86
CA GLU A 1189 50.36 -2.81 33.18
C GLU A 1189 49.52 -1.54 32.95
N LEU A 1190 50.05 -0.36 33.30
CA LEU A 1190 49.42 0.92 33.01
C LEU A 1190 49.55 1.22 31.51
N VAL A 1191 48.42 1.55 30.88
CA VAL A 1191 48.32 1.81 29.45
C VAL A 1191 48.32 3.31 29.16
N ASN A 1192 47.44 4.06 29.82
CA ASN A 1192 47.29 5.49 29.62
C ASN A 1192 46.72 6.15 30.89
N THR A 1193 47.03 7.43 31.11
CA THR A 1193 46.42 8.27 32.13
C THR A 1193 45.98 9.59 31.52
N SER A 1194 44.67 9.84 31.54
CA SER A 1194 44.04 11.09 31.09
C SER A 1194 43.59 11.94 32.29
N THR A 1195 43.19 13.18 32.03
CA THR A 1195 42.53 14.07 33.00
C THR A 1195 41.33 14.72 32.33
N VAL A 1196 40.15 14.57 32.92
CA VAL A 1196 38.87 15.10 32.41
C VAL A 1196 38.91 16.63 32.39
N GLY A 1197 38.53 17.27 31.28
CA GLY A 1197 38.58 18.73 31.10
C GLY A 1197 37.31 19.48 31.53
N ASN A 1198 36.14 18.86 31.32
CA ASN A 1198 34.79 19.41 31.45
C ASN A 1198 33.78 18.26 31.66
N GLU A 1199 32.48 18.54 31.64
CA GLU A 1199 31.40 17.55 31.84
C GLU A 1199 30.95 16.89 30.51
N GLU A 1200 31.86 16.74 29.54
CA GLU A 1200 31.62 16.16 28.21
C GLU A 1200 32.31 14.79 28.05
N ASP A 1201 32.02 14.07 26.96
CA ASP A 1201 32.54 12.72 26.69
C ASP A 1201 34.06 12.66 26.57
N VAL A 1202 34.70 11.93 27.49
CA VAL A 1202 36.14 11.63 27.41
C VAL A 1202 36.32 10.21 26.88
N SER A 1203 36.73 10.08 25.61
CA SER A 1203 37.13 8.80 25.02
C SER A 1203 38.64 8.54 25.14
N VAL A 1204 39.00 7.33 25.56
CA VAL A 1204 40.36 6.81 25.58
C VAL A 1204 40.39 5.47 24.85
N SER A 1205 41.07 5.45 23.70
CA SER A 1205 41.34 4.23 22.93
C SER A 1205 42.76 3.74 23.15
N TRP A 1206 42.93 2.42 23.25
CA TRP A 1206 44.22 1.74 23.26
C TRP A 1206 44.29 0.71 22.13
N VAL A 1207 45.48 0.51 21.56
CA VAL A 1207 45.74 -0.47 20.49
C VAL A 1207 47.06 -1.18 20.77
N ILE A 1208 47.02 -2.49 20.94
CA ILE A 1208 48.21 -3.36 20.98
C ILE A 1208 48.47 -3.89 19.58
N ASN A 1209 49.72 -3.83 19.09
CA ASN A 1209 50.14 -4.43 17.82
C ASN A 1209 51.34 -5.40 17.96
N ALA A 1210 51.77 -5.68 19.19
CA ALA A 1210 52.94 -6.49 19.51
C ALA A 1210 52.79 -7.15 20.89
N ASP A 1211 53.38 -8.33 21.09
CA ASP A 1211 53.32 -9.13 22.33
C ASP A 1211 51.89 -9.39 22.88
N VAL A 1212 50.86 -9.32 22.02
CA VAL A 1212 49.44 -9.46 22.39
C VAL A 1212 49.15 -10.71 23.22
N SER A 1213 49.83 -11.82 22.89
CA SER A 1213 49.74 -13.11 23.57
C SER A 1213 50.18 -13.13 25.05
N LYS A 1214 50.70 -12.02 25.61
CA LYS A 1214 50.93 -11.87 27.06
C LYS A 1214 49.73 -11.34 27.83
N TYR A 1215 48.77 -10.70 27.14
CA TYR A 1215 47.55 -10.13 27.73
C TYR A 1215 46.32 -11.04 27.61
N ILE A 1216 46.44 -12.16 26.88
CA ILE A 1216 45.43 -13.21 26.77
C ILE A 1216 45.90 -14.43 27.57
N SER A 1217 45.03 -15.05 28.36
CA SER A 1217 45.35 -16.29 29.09
C SER A 1217 45.42 -17.51 28.15
N ALA A 1218 45.94 -18.63 28.65
CA ALA A 1218 45.93 -19.91 27.93
C ALA A 1218 44.52 -20.47 27.66
N GLN A 1219 43.47 -19.83 28.18
CA GLN A 1219 42.06 -20.15 28.00
C GLN A 1219 41.30 -19.08 27.18
N GLY A 1220 42.01 -18.12 26.57
CA GLY A 1220 41.39 -17.03 25.79
C GLY A 1220 40.93 -15.83 26.62
N GLU A 1221 41.20 -15.80 27.92
CA GLU A 1221 40.72 -14.73 28.82
C GLU A 1221 41.52 -13.43 28.65
N LEU A 1222 40.84 -12.30 28.45
CA LEU A 1222 41.39 -10.94 28.43
C LEU A 1222 40.80 -10.14 29.61
N ARG A 1223 41.61 -9.30 30.26
CA ARG A 1223 41.18 -8.44 31.38
C ARG A 1223 41.69 -7.00 31.26
N VAL A 1224 40.78 -6.04 31.37
CA VAL A 1224 41.07 -4.60 31.41
C VAL A 1224 40.53 -4.00 32.70
N ARG A 1225 41.14 -2.91 33.18
CA ARG A 1225 40.78 -2.23 34.43
C ARG A 1225 40.81 -0.72 34.23
N LEU A 1226 39.77 -0.04 34.70
CA LEU A 1226 39.69 1.40 34.74
C LEU A 1226 39.75 1.88 36.20
N SER A 1227 40.56 2.90 36.45
CA SER A 1227 40.73 3.51 37.77
C SER A 1227 40.60 5.03 37.67
N GLY A 1228 39.51 5.59 38.18
CA GLY A 1228 39.25 7.03 38.23
C GLY A 1228 39.55 7.58 39.62
N PHE A 1229 40.38 8.62 39.73
CA PHE A 1229 40.78 9.22 41.00
C PHE A 1229 40.75 10.75 40.96
N LYS A 1230 40.24 11.37 42.03
CA LYS A 1230 40.31 12.82 42.23
C LYS A 1230 40.66 13.16 43.66
N ALA A 1231 41.64 14.05 43.84
CA ALA A 1231 42.06 14.48 45.17
C ALA A 1231 40.96 15.34 45.84
N ALA A 1232 40.71 15.06 47.13
CA ALA A 1232 39.90 15.87 48.05
C ALA A 1232 38.46 16.23 47.62
N SER A 1233 37.86 15.52 46.65
CA SER A 1233 36.50 15.76 46.18
C SER A 1233 35.82 14.46 45.71
N SER A 1234 34.52 14.33 45.97
CA SER A 1234 33.69 13.22 45.48
C SER A 1234 33.21 13.50 44.06
N PHE A 1235 33.03 12.46 43.24
CA PHE A 1235 32.55 12.56 41.85
C PHE A 1235 31.80 11.28 41.42
N TYR A 1236 31.00 11.38 40.36
CA TYR A 1236 30.24 10.29 39.73
C TYR A 1236 30.67 10.13 38.25
N SER A 1237 30.32 9.01 37.62
CA SER A 1237 30.44 8.83 36.16
C SER A 1237 29.28 8.01 35.57
N TRP A 1238 28.79 8.44 34.42
CA TRP A 1238 27.67 7.84 33.68
C TRP A 1238 28.00 7.71 32.18
N SER A 1239 27.15 6.98 31.44
CA SER A 1239 27.34 6.68 30.00
C SER A 1239 28.73 6.10 29.69
N ASN A 1240 29.22 5.17 30.52
CA ASN A 1240 30.56 4.60 30.36
C ASN A 1240 30.53 3.46 29.35
N ALA A 1241 30.53 3.77 28.06
CA ALA A 1241 30.67 2.79 27.00
C ALA A 1241 32.09 2.18 26.98
N LEU A 1242 32.17 0.87 26.87
CA LEU A 1242 33.41 0.11 26.66
C LEU A 1242 33.24 -0.81 25.44
N SER A 1243 34.08 -0.66 24.41
CA SER A 1243 34.06 -1.47 23.20
C SER A 1243 35.40 -2.13 22.87
N TRP A 1244 35.35 -3.21 22.07
CA TRP A 1244 36.45 -4.16 21.89
C TRP A 1244 36.58 -4.65 20.43
N GLU A 1245 37.73 -4.43 19.81
CA GLU A 1245 38.08 -4.95 18.49
C GLU A 1245 39.28 -5.90 18.62
N VAL A 1246 39.11 -7.18 18.28
CA VAL A 1246 40.19 -8.17 18.29
C VAL A 1246 40.45 -8.61 16.85
N SER A 1247 41.68 -8.46 16.34
CA SER A 1247 41.98 -8.78 14.94
C SER A 1247 43.05 -9.87 14.79
N GLN A 1248 42.85 -10.77 13.84
CA GLN A 1248 43.72 -11.94 13.62
C GLN A 1248 45.09 -11.57 13.02
N ALA A 1249 46.11 -12.34 13.41
CA ALA A 1249 47.42 -12.38 12.78
C ALA A 1249 47.32 -12.94 11.37
N ALA A 1250 48.02 -12.31 10.43
CA ALA A 1250 48.13 -12.74 9.04
C ALA A 1250 48.97 -14.05 8.94
N GLY A 1251 48.37 -15.16 9.35
CA GLY A 1251 48.96 -16.49 9.37
C GLY A 1251 49.05 -17.10 7.97
N SER A 1252 50.24 -17.59 7.62
CA SER A 1252 50.52 -18.16 6.30
C SER A 1252 49.98 -19.59 6.16
N GLY A 1253 48.98 -19.75 5.27
CA GLY A 1253 48.75 -20.96 4.45
C GLY A 1253 48.66 -22.33 5.14
N GLY A 1254 47.44 -22.85 5.23
CA GLY A 1254 47.12 -24.28 5.39
C GLY A 1254 46.07 -24.70 4.38
#